data_AF-A0A8J6ZFC4-F1
#
_entry.id   AF-A0A8J6ZFC4-F1
#
_cell.length_a   1.000
_cell.length_b   1.000
_cell.length_c   1.000
_cell.angle_alpha   90.00
_cell.angle_beta   90.00
_cell.angle_gamma   90.00
#
_symmetry.space_group_name_H-M   'P 1'
#
loop_
_entity.id
_entity.type
_entity.pdbx_description
1 polymer ?
#
loop_
_entity_poly.entity_id
_entity_poly.type
_entity_poly.pdbx_seq_one_letter_code
_entity_poly.pdbx_strand_id
1 'polypeptide(L)'
;MKGCVVMLRKISKNIRRRIAKTLAAAFVVGCPLSASAMETYSIGWDGKYLFDVQYYGTDDKNDITTGFFNQDNDYSPASILAYNLTPNMKAGLNKAFYWWAEILAPGAIVNQPAQYFVGNYTDSNADAMSISKLYGTETRNPNLFTEIFRNGRVVDYFANATDYMNKKALGAIAQEAYGQIRIGQNLGINEGDGEYGWINTDYYAFPIAQAMKSDDLTPVMFHEIGHSLGISADRRDNPYNLTFDGYYVFTLGDGADNPYQYTSHLRDQFGRAPHSGVLPLTQEMFNDAAFRNNYLAATGKELTIDDAFIVDDISGSTGRAGRVGAYFVGDNVLEVLDGKTFTRFDGVQVSGIPINLWEGSTKFPEISHTELARSLMSHQRYRSYNNFLEAELALLQDIGYDIDRKNFYGYSIYNDGLILTNEQGFSARANGQYVDGYNSSTMGVGLHVFGSYNTVTQSGDIWTNGYGAAGIRVDGINDTVIVPQGTEIHSDGSLGTGVMVAYGKNNNVIINGTVTANGEGGNAMHFEFGANSLGGTFEYRGSYLRYTRDINSLDGQLIGAQNRGLTEFIHRNDDYSITDLVNGDLNAPMGSITVNGKLESQDGSAIYIAEESFVDRIDINKGAEINGDINSVWKQFDENEYGLQHVTQTVTYQAAQRDDLGNITGFETKTGIIEPLYIQYNGGNYVYDRYIPDLVTQLNFNAADGEIFYNGDINGFDNMKMNVTSGTLYYGGTANLVNVNVFNGANLFGGIYTLYDMTGRMAEGFSDFSTGKFINHGKISATTINGDLFSDGTLQGVNGYTNANIIVNGAAYVDGSTAQAGNMLPGETTPILAAANVTGNLRNAAIATPVSGMLSNTGAIVGNTIQTTAHAANNLGEMSASGKLRRGKRNERGFNRR
;
A
#
# COMPACT_ATOMS: atom_id res chain seq x y z
N MET A 1 -16.09 -8.98 34.20
CA MET A 1 -15.23 -10.08 34.72
C MET A 1 -15.73 -11.40 34.15
N LYS A 2 -14.77 -12.22 33.68
CA LYS A 2 -14.88 -13.52 32.98
C LYS A 2 -15.32 -13.44 31.50
N GLY A 3 -14.35 -13.67 30.60
CA GLY A 3 -14.61 -14.05 29.21
C GLY A 3 -13.93 -13.22 28.11
N CYS A 4 -12.66 -12.81 28.23
CA CYS A 4 -11.81 -12.44 27.08
C CYS A 4 -10.35 -12.21 27.51
N VAL A 5 -9.57 -13.27 27.77
CA VAL A 5 -8.10 -13.20 27.93
C VAL A 5 -7.50 -14.56 27.57
N VAL A 6 -7.36 -14.90 26.29
CA VAL A 6 -6.36 -15.86 25.78
C VAL A 6 -6.09 -15.55 24.29
N MET A 7 -5.29 -14.52 23.98
CA MET A 7 -4.37 -14.49 22.80
C MET A 7 -3.55 -13.20 22.65
N LEU A 8 -3.25 -12.49 23.74
CA LEU A 8 -2.33 -11.33 23.70
C LEU A 8 -1.31 -11.41 24.83
N ARG A 9 -0.54 -12.50 24.88
CA ARG A 9 0.67 -12.59 25.72
C ARG A 9 1.69 -13.53 25.12
N LYS A 10 2.47 -13.04 24.14
CA LYS A 10 3.87 -13.43 23.98
C LYS A 10 4.75 -12.48 23.15
N ILE A 11 4.44 -11.19 23.07
CA ILE A 11 5.45 -10.21 22.67
C ILE A 11 6.14 -9.74 23.95
N SER A 12 7.39 -10.18 24.15
CA SER A 12 8.12 -9.91 25.39
C SER A 12 8.38 -8.40 25.55
N LYS A 13 8.05 -7.88 26.75
CA LYS A 13 8.35 -6.52 27.21
C LYS A 13 9.85 -6.15 27.20
N ASN A 14 10.73 -7.09 26.82
CA ASN A 14 12.17 -6.89 26.72
C ASN A 14 12.65 -6.59 25.28
N ILE A 15 11.76 -6.65 24.27
CA ILE A 15 12.07 -6.29 22.88
C ILE A 15 11.80 -4.79 22.62
N ARG A 16 10.74 -4.21 23.21
CA ARG A 16 10.50 -2.74 23.18
C ARG A 16 11.64 -1.90 23.80
N ARG A 17 12.46 -2.49 24.68
CA ARG A 17 13.65 -1.83 25.26
C ARG A 17 14.95 -2.06 24.48
N ARG A 18 14.96 -2.94 23.47
CA ARG A 18 16.09 -3.14 22.55
C ARG A 18 15.88 -2.42 21.21
N ILE A 19 14.64 -2.26 20.75
CA ILE A 19 14.29 -1.45 19.58
C ILE A 19 14.60 0.04 19.80
N ALA A 20 14.48 0.53 21.04
CA ALA A 20 14.91 1.89 21.41
C ALA A 20 16.45 2.13 21.42
N LYS A 21 17.28 1.19 20.96
CA LYS A 21 18.76 1.29 21.06
C LYS A 21 19.54 0.92 19.79
N THR A 22 18.94 0.87 18.61
CA THR A 22 19.73 0.61 17.36
C THR A 22 19.30 1.44 16.14
N LEU A 23 18.70 2.61 16.35
CA LEU A 23 18.48 3.63 15.31
C LEU A 23 18.65 5.05 15.90
N ALA A 24 19.74 5.24 16.64
CA ALA A 24 20.17 6.53 17.16
C ALA A 24 21.65 6.70 16.83
N ALA A 25 21.94 7.05 15.58
CA ALA A 25 23.26 7.49 15.16
C ALA A 25 23.16 8.54 14.04
N ALA A 26 22.29 9.54 14.21
CA ALA A 26 22.54 10.88 13.69
C ALA A 26 23.11 11.69 14.87
N PHE A 27 24.35 12.16 14.74
CA PHE A 27 25.02 12.96 15.76
C PHE A 27 24.28 14.29 15.94
N VAL A 28 23.48 14.41 17.00
CA VAL A 28 23.02 15.71 17.52
C VAL A 28 24.14 16.27 18.39
N VAL A 29 24.91 17.24 17.87
CA VAL A 29 25.91 17.95 18.67
C VAL A 29 25.29 19.23 19.21
N GLY A 30 24.75 19.16 20.42
CA GLY A 30 24.38 20.35 21.20
C GLY A 30 25.54 20.78 22.10
N CYS A 31 26.03 22.01 21.93
CA CYS A 31 26.90 22.66 22.91
C CYS A 31 26.16 23.88 23.47
N PRO A 32 25.88 23.98 24.79
CA PRO A 32 25.07 25.06 25.32
C PRO A 32 25.94 26.29 25.60
N LEU A 33 25.63 27.39 24.92
CA LEU A 33 25.97 28.73 25.39
C LEU A 33 24.70 29.60 25.33
N SER A 34 24.56 30.39 26.38
CA SER A 34 23.40 31.18 26.85
C SER A 34 22.69 32.06 25.82
N ALA A 35 21.41 32.37 26.12
CA ALA A 35 20.30 32.80 25.24
C ALA A 35 19.74 31.58 24.50
N SER A 36 18.47 31.23 24.69
CA SER A 36 17.89 30.03 24.06
C SER A 36 17.88 30.20 22.55
N ALA A 37 18.98 29.80 21.91
CA ALA A 37 19.09 29.71 20.47
C ALA A 37 18.00 28.73 20.02
N MET A 38 17.19 29.19 19.08
CA MET A 38 16.13 28.40 18.48
C MET A 38 16.72 27.10 17.90
N GLU A 39 16.07 25.98 18.18
CA GLU A 39 16.57 24.65 17.84
C GLU A 39 16.60 24.48 16.31
N THR A 40 17.78 24.18 15.76
CA THR A 40 17.98 23.91 14.33
C THR A 40 18.33 22.44 14.16
N TYR A 41 17.63 21.76 13.26
CA TYR A 41 17.83 20.36 12.92
C TYR A 41 18.58 20.29 11.59
N SER A 42 19.85 19.89 11.63
CA SER A 42 20.64 19.63 10.41
C SER A 42 20.40 18.21 9.93
N ILE A 43 19.77 18.08 8.77
CA ILE A 43 19.32 16.80 8.19
C ILE A 43 20.10 16.53 6.90
N GLY A 44 20.51 15.28 6.73
CA GLY A 44 21.35 14.87 5.62
C GLY A 44 21.31 13.37 5.38
N TRP A 45 22.01 12.96 4.33
CA TRP A 45 22.16 11.57 3.93
C TRP A 45 23.63 11.25 3.69
N ASP A 46 24.08 10.09 4.16
CA ASP A 46 25.47 9.61 4.03
C ASP A 46 26.54 10.66 4.43
N GLY A 47 26.33 11.31 5.57
CA GLY A 47 27.25 12.32 6.11
C GLY A 47 27.19 13.69 5.42
N LYS A 48 26.35 13.88 4.40
CA LYS A 48 26.15 15.15 3.70
C LYS A 48 24.87 15.84 4.18
N TYR A 49 25.03 16.93 4.93
CA TYR A 49 23.91 17.76 5.39
C TYR A 49 23.33 18.59 4.25
N LEU A 50 22.02 18.46 4.01
CA LEU A 50 21.30 19.13 2.94
C LEU A 50 20.37 20.21 3.46
N PHE A 51 19.78 20.02 4.64
CA PHE A 51 18.74 20.90 5.18
C PHE A 51 19.09 21.35 6.58
N ASP A 52 18.86 22.63 6.86
CA ASP A 52 18.77 23.17 8.21
C ASP A 52 17.31 23.57 8.46
N VAL A 53 16.65 22.86 9.37
CA VAL A 53 15.20 22.99 9.62
C VAL A 53 14.95 23.62 10.98
N GLN A 54 14.08 24.63 11.00
CA GLN A 54 13.71 25.39 12.19
C GLN A 54 12.19 25.36 12.38
N TYR A 55 11.75 24.96 13.57
CA TYR A 55 10.34 24.78 13.90
C TYR A 55 9.82 25.91 14.80
N TYR A 56 8.64 26.42 14.46
CA TYR A 56 7.99 27.52 15.15
C TYR A 56 6.62 27.10 15.69
N GLY A 57 6.27 27.62 16.86
CA GLY A 57 4.95 27.42 17.46
C GLY A 57 4.42 28.66 18.18
N THR A 58 3.42 28.46 19.03
CA THR A 58 2.85 29.52 19.87
C THR A 58 3.89 30.19 20.75
N ASP A 59 4.91 29.46 21.18
CA ASP A 59 5.97 29.96 22.06
C ASP A 59 6.87 30.98 21.34
N ASP A 60 6.93 30.95 20.00
CA ASP A 60 7.71 31.85 19.16
C ASP A 60 6.87 32.99 18.56
N LYS A 61 5.56 32.99 18.81
CA LYS A 61 4.61 33.91 18.18
C LYS A 61 4.77 35.35 18.69
N ASN A 62 5.04 36.26 17.75
CA ASN A 62 5.02 37.71 17.92
C ASN A 62 4.72 38.38 16.57
N ASP A 63 4.62 39.71 16.53
CA ASP A 63 4.30 40.45 15.29
C ASP A 63 5.30 40.17 14.15
N ILE A 64 6.58 39.98 14.47
CA ILE A 64 7.64 39.73 13.49
C ILE A 64 7.52 38.32 12.89
N THR A 65 7.43 37.29 13.74
CA THR A 65 7.31 35.90 13.28
C THR A 65 5.96 35.63 12.61
N THR A 66 4.90 36.28 13.08
CA THR A 66 3.59 36.25 12.41
C THR A 66 3.68 36.87 11.01
N GLY A 67 4.33 38.04 10.89
CA GLY A 67 4.56 38.67 9.58
C GLY A 67 5.45 37.86 8.65
N PHE A 68 6.35 37.02 9.18
CA PHE A 68 7.19 36.12 8.38
C PHE A 68 6.40 34.97 7.74
N PHE A 69 5.49 34.35 8.50
CA PHE A 69 4.64 33.24 8.01
C PHE A 69 3.36 33.72 7.30
N ASN A 70 3.14 35.03 7.25
CA ASN A 70 1.97 35.67 6.63
C ASN A 70 2.38 36.85 5.73
N GLN A 71 3.41 36.66 4.90
CA GLN A 71 3.99 37.77 4.12
C GLN A 71 3.00 38.40 3.13
N ASP A 72 2.08 37.60 2.60
CA ASP A 72 1.06 38.05 1.64
C ASP A 72 -0.24 38.52 2.31
N ASN A 73 -0.33 38.42 3.65
CA ASN A 73 -1.50 38.71 4.47
C ASN A 73 -2.77 37.92 4.08
N ASP A 74 -2.58 36.71 3.55
CA ASP A 74 -3.67 35.81 3.16
C ASP A 74 -4.48 35.30 4.36
N TYR A 75 -3.87 35.31 5.56
CA TYR A 75 -4.46 34.75 6.77
C TYR A 75 -4.62 35.80 7.87
N SER A 76 -5.55 35.54 8.80
CA SER A 76 -5.66 36.31 10.03
C SER A 76 -4.39 36.13 10.88
N PRO A 77 -3.80 37.19 11.46
CA PRO A 77 -2.67 37.04 12.39
C PRO A 77 -2.93 36.09 13.56
N ALA A 78 -4.21 35.94 13.95
CA ALA A 78 -4.61 35.01 15.00
C ALA A 78 -4.43 33.53 14.59
N SER A 79 -4.59 33.19 13.30
CA SER A 79 -4.51 31.81 12.83
C SER A 79 -3.08 31.31 12.62
N ILE A 80 -2.09 32.19 12.57
CA ILE A 80 -0.68 31.84 12.31
C ILE A 80 0.04 31.49 13.62
N LEU A 81 0.89 30.45 13.60
CA LEU A 81 1.56 29.88 14.78
C LEU A 81 0.56 29.62 15.92
N ALA A 82 -0.55 28.97 15.57
CA ALA A 82 -1.71 28.76 16.44
C ALA A 82 -1.51 27.62 17.46
N TYR A 83 -0.54 26.72 17.24
CA TYR A 83 -0.20 25.66 18.18
C TYR A 83 1.31 25.35 18.22
N ASN A 84 1.73 24.48 19.14
CA ASN A 84 3.10 23.99 19.24
C ASN A 84 3.20 22.61 18.59
N LEU A 85 4.19 22.41 17.72
CA LEU A 85 4.48 21.09 17.13
C LEU A 85 5.02 20.13 18.20
N THR A 86 4.37 18.97 18.36
CA THR A 86 4.80 17.94 19.31
C THR A 86 6.13 17.31 18.85
N PRO A 87 6.87 16.64 19.75
CA PRO A 87 8.05 15.87 19.35
C PRO A 87 7.75 14.80 18.29
N ASN A 88 6.54 14.22 18.31
CA ASN A 88 6.12 13.21 17.34
C ASN A 88 5.92 13.83 15.94
N MET A 89 5.24 14.98 15.86
CA MET A 89 5.09 15.72 14.60
C MET A 89 6.44 16.16 14.03
N LYS A 90 7.35 16.69 14.88
CA LYS A 90 8.72 17.05 14.46
C LYS A 90 9.49 15.84 13.94
N ALA A 91 9.28 14.65 14.52
CA ALA A 91 9.90 13.42 14.04
C ALA A 91 9.39 13.03 12.64
N GLY A 92 8.07 13.10 12.39
CA GLY A 92 7.49 12.88 11.06
C GLY A 92 7.99 13.88 10.01
N LEU A 93 8.06 15.17 10.37
CA LEU A 93 8.65 16.22 9.53
C LEU A 93 10.12 15.93 9.18
N ASN A 94 10.92 15.56 10.19
CA ASN A 94 12.32 15.20 9.97
C ASN A 94 12.47 13.95 9.08
N LYS A 95 11.54 12.97 9.15
CA LYS A 95 11.53 11.82 8.23
C LYS A 95 11.32 12.27 6.77
N ALA A 96 10.39 13.19 6.52
CA ALA A 96 10.14 13.71 5.17
C ALA A 96 11.37 14.42 4.57
N PHE A 97 12.05 15.26 5.36
CA PHE A 97 13.33 15.86 4.95
C PHE A 97 14.43 14.83 4.71
N TYR A 98 14.46 13.77 5.52
CA TYR A 98 15.43 12.70 5.34
C TYR A 98 15.21 11.92 4.03
N TRP A 99 13.96 11.63 3.65
CA TRP A 99 13.65 11.01 2.36
C TRP A 99 14.07 11.90 1.18
N TRP A 100 13.85 13.21 1.27
CA TRP A 100 14.40 14.15 0.28
C TRP A 100 15.92 14.18 0.28
N ALA A 101 16.56 14.08 1.45
CA ALA A 101 18.01 14.05 1.54
C ALA A 101 18.58 12.79 0.86
N GLU A 102 17.94 11.64 1.03
CA GLU A 102 18.32 10.40 0.36
C GLU A 102 18.28 10.52 -1.17
N ILE A 103 17.25 11.18 -1.72
CA ILE A 103 17.11 11.40 -3.18
C ILE A 103 18.16 12.40 -3.70
N LEU A 104 18.32 13.53 -3.01
CA LEU A 104 19.09 14.66 -3.54
C LEU A 104 20.58 14.59 -3.22
N ALA A 105 20.97 14.08 -2.04
CA ALA A 105 22.33 14.17 -1.55
C ALA A 105 23.38 13.52 -2.48
N PRO A 106 23.12 12.36 -3.12
CA PRO A 106 24.13 11.70 -3.95
C PRO A 106 24.66 12.57 -5.10
N GLY A 107 23.78 13.30 -5.80
CA GLY A 107 24.17 14.16 -6.94
C GLY A 107 24.21 15.66 -6.64
N ALA A 108 23.66 16.12 -5.52
CA ALA A 108 23.70 17.55 -5.19
C ALA A 108 25.15 18.08 -5.07
N ILE A 109 25.38 19.35 -5.36
CA ILE A 109 26.60 20.06 -5.01
C ILE A 109 26.20 21.01 -3.89
N VAL A 110 26.58 20.74 -2.64
CA VAL A 110 26.08 21.50 -1.48
C VAL A 110 27.25 22.17 -0.76
N ASN A 111 27.37 23.48 -0.91
CA ASN A 111 28.36 24.31 -0.18
C ASN A 111 27.78 24.89 1.12
N GLN A 112 26.45 24.91 1.25
CA GLN A 112 25.72 25.25 2.46
C GLN A 112 24.37 24.50 2.47
N PRO A 113 23.85 24.09 3.65
CA PRO A 113 22.51 23.52 3.74
C PRO A 113 21.44 24.54 3.31
N ALA A 114 20.36 24.05 2.70
CA ALA A 114 19.17 24.86 2.43
C ALA A 114 18.38 25.07 3.72
N GLN A 115 17.98 26.31 3.98
CA GLN A 115 17.23 26.66 5.19
C GLN A 115 15.74 26.44 5.00
N TYR A 116 15.09 25.82 5.97
CA TYR A 116 13.64 25.69 6.06
C TYR A 116 13.10 26.26 7.36
N PHE A 117 12.05 27.06 7.24
CA PHE A 117 11.29 27.61 8.36
C PHE A 117 9.90 26.97 8.37
N VAL A 118 9.59 26.23 9.42
CA VAL A 118 8.36 25.44 9.54
C VAL A 118 7.47 26.07 10.60
N GLY A 119 6.33 26.62 10.17
CA GLY A 119 5.29 27.16 11.01
C GLY A 119 4.00 26.34 10.93
N ASN A 120 2.95 26.86 11.55
CA ASN A 120 1.64 26.23 11.54
C ASN A 120 0.50 27.25 11.48
N TYR A 121 -0.70 26.77 11.17
CA TYR A 121 -1.91 27.58 11.06
C TYR A 121 -3.19 26.80 11.32
N THR A 122 -4.35 27.47 11.33
CA THR A 122 -5.62 26.84 11.76
C THR A 122 -6.40 26.14 10.67
N ASP A 123 -6.04 26.28 9.40
CA ASP A 123 -6.82 25.70 8.31
C ASP A 123 -6.48 24.22 8.11
N SER A 124 -7.37 23.47 7.49
CA SER A 124 -7.17 22.05 7.20
C SER A 124 -6.41 21.86 5.89
N ASN A 125 -5.17 22.35 5.87
CA ASN A 125 -4.29 22.29 4.70
C ASN A 125 -2.82 22.20 5.10
N ALA A 126 -1.96 21.86 4.16
CA ALA A 126 -0.52 22.01 4.28
C ALA A 126 0.02 22.72 3.03
N ASP A 127 1.12 23.44 3.18
CA ASP A 127 1.81 24.01 2.03
C ASP A 127 3.30 24.15 2.29
N ALA A 128 4.09 24.02 1.22
CA ALA A 128 5.46 24.47 1.20
C ALA A 128 5.82 25.21 -0.08
N MET A 129 6.64 26.25 0.08
CA MET A 129 7.12 27.08 -1.02
C MET A 129 8.60 27.40 -0.84
N SER A 130 9.26 27.78 -1.93
CA SER A 130 10.59 28.37 -1.88
C SER A 130 10.56 29.84 -2.25
N ILE A 131 11.31 30.62 -1.48
CA ILE A 131 11.57 32.02 -1.78
C ILE A 131 12.90 32.09 -2.55
N SER A 132 12.93 32.93 -3.58
CA SER A 132 14.13 33.20 -4.37
C SER A 132 14.09 34.65 -4.85
N LYS A 133 14.92 35.52 -4.24
CA LYS A 133 15.01 36.94 -4.60
C LYS A 133 16.46 37.40 -4.69
N LEU A 134 16.75 38.22 -5.70
CA LEU A 134 18.03 38.90 -5.88
C LEU A 134 17.82 40.40 -5.67
N TYR A 135 18.50 40.97 -4.67
CA TYR A 135 18.34 42.37 -4.25
C TYR A 135 16.86 42.78 -4.06
N GLY A 136 16.08 41.91 -3.41
CA GLY A 136 14.66 42.11 -3.14
C GLY A 136 13.72 41.90 -4.34
N THR A 137 14.24 41.60 -5.53
CA THR A 137 13.43 41.28 -6.72
C THR A 137 13.33 39.76 -6.87
N GLU A 138 12.12 39.24 -7.03
CA GLU A 138 11.91 37.81 -7.28
C GLU A 138 12.63 37.36 -8.56
N THR A 139 13.25 36.18 -8.50
CA THR A 139 13.98 35.59 -9.61
C THR A 139 13.72 34.09 -9.70
N ARG A 140 13.45 33.62 -10.91
CA ARG A 140 13.30 32.20 -11.27
C ARG A 140 14.31 31.78 -12.36
N ASN A 141 15.01 32.76 -12.92
CA ASN A 141 16.15 32.57 -13.80
C ASN A 141 17.33 33.50 -13.41
N PRO A 142 18.25 33.06 -12.51
CA PRO A 142 18.29 31.75 -11.86
C PRO A 142 17.29 31.65 -10.68
N ASN A 143 16.84 30.44 -10.37
CA ASN A 143 16.12 30.13 -9.13
C ASN A 143 17.16 29.82 -8.02
N LEU A 144 17.41 30.80 -7.16
CA LEU A 144 18.49 30.76 -6.17
C LEU A 144 18.35 29.59 -5.19
N PHE A 145 17.13 29.16 -4.89
CA PHE A 145 16.90 28.06 -3.95
C PHE A 145 17.28 26.71 -4.55
N THR A 146 16.82 26.41 -5.77
CA THR A 146 17.19 25.16 -6.45
C THR A 146 18.69 25.10 -6.77
N GLU A 147 19.31 26.24 -7.02
CA GLU A 147 20.74 26.39 -7.26
C GLU A 147 21.62 26.00 -6.06
N ILE A 148 21.08 26.02 -4.83
CA ILE A 148 21.77 25.50 -3.63
C ILE A 148 22.14 24.03 -3.83
N PHE A 149 21.22 23.25 -4.40
CA PHE A 149 21.42 21.82 -4.62
C PHE A 149 22.14 21.50 -5.92
N ARG A 150 21.86 22.24 -6.99
CA ARG A 150 22.38 21.93 -8.34
C ARG A 150 23.82 22.39 -8.52
N ASN A 151 24.14 23.58 -8.02
CA ASN A 151 25.41 24.27 -8.32
C ASN A 151 26.16 24.73 -7.05
N GLY A 152 25.71 24.35 -5.85
CA GLY A 152 26.33 24.75 -4.59
C GLY A 152 26.25 26.25 -4.34
N ARG A 153 25.15 26.89 -4.76
CA ARG A 153 24.95 28.32 -4.55
C ARG A 153 24.97 28.67 -3.07
N VAL A 154 25.76 29.68 -2.73
CA VAL A 154 25.79 30.30 -1.41
C VAL A 154 24.90 31.54 -1.45
N VAL A 155 23.90 31.58 -0.57
CA VAL A 155 22.95 32.69 -0.37
C VAL A 155 23.09 33.27 1.04
N ASP A 156 22.43 34.39 1.32
CA ASP A 156 22.44 34.95 2.68
C ASP A 156 21.78 33.98 3.67
N TYR A 157 22.48 33.68 4.77
CA TYR A 157 21.99 32.78 5.82
C TYR A 157 21.30 33.57 6.93
N PHE A 158 20.19 33.04 7.45
CA PHE A 158 19.39 33.65 8.50
C PHE A 158 19.42 32.81 9.77
N ALA A 159 19.75 33.43 10.91
CA ALA A 159 19.79 32.68 12.18
C ALA A 159 18.40 32.18 12.61
N ASN A 160 17.35 32.94 12.27
CA ASN A 160 15.93 32.64 12.50
C ASN A 160 15.06 33.63 11.69
N ALA A 161 13.74 33.42 11.69
CA ALA A 161 12.76 34.31 11.07
C ALA A 161 12.88 35.78 11.51
N THR A 162 13.22 36.05 12.79
CA THR A 162 13.43 37.42 13.28
C THR A 162 14.67 38.07 12.67
N ASP A 163 15.78 37.34 12.54
CA ASP A 163 17.00 37.80 11.85
C ASP A 163 16.70 38.13 10.38
N TYR A 164 15.95 37.26 9.69
CA TYR A 164 15.48 37.53 8.33
C TYR A 164 14.68 38.85 8.26
N MET A 165 13.65 39.00 9.09
CA MET A 165 12.78 40.18 9.04
C MET A 165 13.54 41.48 9.36
N ASN A 166 14.50 41.43 10.28
CA ASN A 166 15.37 42.56 10.59
C ASN A 166 16.29 42.93 9.43
N LYS A 167 16.94 41.94 8.79
CA LYS A 167 17.78 42.19 7.61
C LYS A 167 16.97 42.71 6.43
N LYS A 168 15.76 42.18 6.22
CA LYS A 168 14.81 42.63 5.19
C LYS A 168 14.43 44.10 5.41
N ALA A 169 14.08 44.49 6.64
CA ALA A 169 13.75 45.87 6.99
C ALA A 169 14.92 46.85 6.76
N LEU A 170 16.16 46.37 6.86
CA LEU A 170 17.37 47.15 6.60
C LEU A 170 17.82 47.15 5.12
N GLY A 171 17.14 46.40 4.24
CA GLY A 171 17.58 46.20 2.86
C GLY A 171 18.94 45.50 2.75
N ALA A 172 19.29 44.69 3.75
CA ALA A 172 20.61 44.07 3.91
C ALA A 172 20.72 42.65 3.32
N ILE A 173 19.72 42.21 2.55
CA ILE A 173 19.69 40.89 1.92
C ILE A 173 20.04 41.04 0.44
N ALA A 174 21.13 40.42 0.01
CA ALA A 174 21.54 40.42 -1.40
C ALA A 174 20.93 39.25 -2.16
N GLN A 175 20.93 38.06 -1.56
CA GLN A 175 20.42 36.81 -2.11
C GLN A 175 19.55 36.12 -1.08
N GLU A 176 18.25 36.17 -1.30
CA GLU A 176 17.25 35.55 -0.45
C GLU A 176 16.88 34.19 -1.04
N ALA A 177 17.19 33.09 -0.34
CA ALA A 177 16.66 31.78 -0.69
C ALA A 177 16.44 30.88 0.53
N TYR A 178 15.19 30.46 0.75
CA TYR A 178 14.80 29.55 1.82
C TYR A 178 13.47 28.87 1.50
N GLY A 179 13.23 27.71 2.11
CA GLY A 179 11.93 27.05 2.13
C GLY A 179 11.08 27.54 3.30
N GLN A 180 9.79 27.72 3.06
CA GLN A 180 8.80 28.00 4.09
C GLN A 180 7.73 26.92 4.04
N ILE A 181 7.40 26.34 5.20
CA ILE A 181 6.34 25.35 5.36
C ILE A 181 5.32 25.88 6.35
N ARG A 182 4.04 25.67 6.06
CA ARG A 182 2.95 25.87 7.00
C ARG A 182 2.13 24.60 7.09
N ILE A 183 1.89 24.16 8.33
CA ILE A 183 1.15 22.94 8.62
C ILE A 183 -0.15 23.34 9.30
N GLY A 184 -1.26 22.90 8.74
CA GLY A 184 -2.59 23.11 9.27
C GLY A 184 -3.01 22.07 10.30
N GLN A 185 -4.30 22.06 10.63
CA GLN A 185 -4.90 21.12 11.58
C GLN A 185 -6.15 20.46 11.02
N ASN A 186 -6.47 19.28 11.53
CA ASN A 186 -7.68 18.54 11.21
C ASN A 186 -7.81 18.26 9.70
N LEU A 187 -6.73 17.86 9.01
CA LEU A 187 -6.87 17.18 7.70
C LEU A 187 -7.44 15.78 7.91
N GLY A 188 -7.03 15.15 9.02
CA GLY A 188 -7.45 13.83 9.46
C GLY A 188 -8.32 13.89 10.71
N ILE A 189 -8.83 12.73 11.13
CA ILE A 189 -9.60 12.62 12.37
C ILE A 189 -8.69 12.99 13.55
N ASN A 190 -9.12 13.96 14.35
CA ASN A 190 -8.40 14.41 15.54
C ASN A 190 -8.85 13.60 16.77
N GLU A 191 -7.91 12.88 17.37
CA GLU A 191 -8.18 12.02 18.53
C GLU A 191 -8.03 12.73 19.88
N GLY A 192 -7.73 14.04 19.88
CA GLY A 192 -7.55 14.82 21.09
C GLY A 192 -6.23 14.54 21.82
N ASP A 193 -5.23 14.02 21.10
CA ASP A 193 -3.89 13.68 21.56
C ASP A 193 -2.89 14.86 21.51
N GLY A 194 -3.30 15.97 20.90
CA GLY A 194 -2.45 17.14 20.67
C GLY A 194 -1.65 17.08 19.36
N GLU A 195 -1.95 16.13 18.47
CA GLU A 195 -1.36 16.02 17.14
C GLU A 195 -2.25 16.63 16.05
N TYR A 196 -3.42 17.15 16.41
CA TYR A 196 -4.28 17.97 15.53
C TYR A 196 -4.72 17.24 14.25
N GLY A 197 -5.00 15.93 14.34
CA GLY A 197 -5.43 15.11 13.21
C GLY A 197 -4.28 14.57 12.35
N TRP A 198 -3.03 14.85 12.72
CA TRP A 198 -1.84 14.23 12.16
C TRP A 198 -1.47 12.98 12.94
N ILE A 199 -0.82 12.03 12.27
CA ILE A 199 -0.12 10.92 12.88
C ILE A 199 1.28 10.81 12.30
N ASN A 200 2.23 10.34 13.11
CA ASN A 200 3.50 9.82 12.63
C ASN A 200 3.48 8.31 12.83
N THR A 201 3.38 7.56 11.74
CA THR A 201 3.26 6.11 11.80
C THR A 201 4.50 5.47 12.41
N ASP A 202 4.30 4.34 13.10
CA ASP A 202 5.39 3.53 13.69
C ASP A 202 6.32 2.98 12.59
N TYR A 203 5.80 2.85 11.37
CA TYR A 203 6.58 2.49 10.21
C TYR A 203 7.52 3.63 9.84
N TYR A 204 8.81 3.31 9.66
CA TYR A 204 9.76 4.34 9.22
C TYR A 204 9.51 4.74 7.76
N ALA A 205 9.20 3.77 6.90
CA ALA A 205 8.76 3.96 5.53
C ALA A 205 8.04 2.69 5.03
N PHE A 206 6.91 2.86 4.34
CA PHE A 206 6.18 1.78 3.68
C PHE A 206 5.59 2.36 2.38
N PRO A 207 5.65 1.64 1.24
CA PRO A 207 5.37 2.22 -0.07
C PRO A 207 3.87 2.45 -0.32
N ILE A 208 3.03 1.94 0.58
CA ILE A 208 1.59 2.16 0.61
C ILE A 208 1.20 2.91 1.90
N ALA A 209 0.22 3.82 1.84
CA ALA A 209 -0.32 4.49 3.02
C ALA A 209 -0.99 3.50 3.99
N GLN A 210 -0.78 3.69 5.30
CA GLN A 210 -1.30 2.78 6.35
C GLN A 210 -2.26 3.49 7.32
N ALA A 211 -2.20 4.82 7.40
CA ALA A 211 -3.01 5.60 8.34
C ALA A 211 -4.46 5.76 7.86
N MET A 212 -5.35 4.91 8.36
CA MET A 212 -6.75 4.90 7.92
C MET A 212 -7.66 5.94 8.60
N LYS A 213 -7.28 6.53 9.74
CA LYS A 213 -8.08 7.53 10.47
C LYS A 213 -7.57 8.95 10.31
N SER A 214 -6.29 9.12 10.64
CA SER A 214 -5.58 10.40 10.65
C SER A 214 -4.69 10.51 9.41
N ASP A 215 -4.17 11.70 9.16
CA ASP A 215 -3.25 11.94 8.06
C ASP A 215 -1.83 11.65 8.48
N ASP A 216 -1.11 10.80 7.71
CA ASP A 216 0.32 10.61 7.96
C ASP A 216 1.06 11.88 7.53
N LEU A 217 1.63 12.56 8.52
CA LEU A 217 2.34 13.81 8.31
C LEU A 217 3.54 13.62 7.39
N THR A 218 4.19 12.46 7.41
CA THR A 218 5.44 12.23 6.67
C THR A 218 5.24 12.28 5.15
N PRO A 219 4.37 11.47 4.52
CA PRO A 219 4.14 11.53 3.08
C PRO A 219 3.51 12.85 2.64
N VAL A 220 2.63 13.47 3.45
CA VAL A 220 2.08 14.80 3.11
C VAL A 220 3.19 15.86 3.08
N MET A 221 4.10 15.88 4.06
CA MET A 221 5.23 16.81 4.03
C MET A 221 6.24 16.47 2.93
N PHE A 222 6.41 15.19 2.60
CA PHE A 222 7.23 14.75 1.49
C PHE A 222 6.71 15.30 0.15
N HIS A 223 5.39 15.27 -0.03
CA HIS A 223 4.68 15.93 -1.12
C HIS A 223 4.91 17.45 -1.13
N GLU A 224 4.59 18.14 -0.04
CA GLU A 224 4.66 19.61 0.01
C GLU A 224 6.07 20.13 -0.28
N ILE A 225 7.10 19.52 0.33
CA ILE A 225 8.50 19.91 0.09
C ILE A 225 8.86 19.78 -1.40
N GLY A 226 8.25 18.86 -2.14
CA GLY A 226 8.40 18.75 -3.61
C GLY A 226 8.06 20.05 -4.35
N HIS A 227 7.00 20.76 -3.95
CA HIS A 227 6.67 22.06 -4.52
C HIS A 227 7.75 23.10 -4.27
N SER A 228 8.31 23.14 -3.05
CA SER A 228 9.41 24.06 -2.73
C SER A 228 10.69 23.76 -3.52
N LEU A 229 10.87 22.52 -3.99
CA LEU A 229 11.97 22.10 -4.88
C LEU A 229 11.70 22.43 -6.36
N GLY A 230 10.60 23.12 -6.67
CA GLY A 230 10.32 23.65 -8.00
C GLY A 230 9.38 22.78 -8.84
N ILE A 231 8.66 21.82 -8.24
CA ILE A 231 7.54 21.14 -8.88
C ILE A 231 6.31 22.06 -8.82
N SER A 232 6.34 23.17 -9.55
CA SER A 232 5.22 24.11 -9.65
C SER A 232 5.39 25.07 -10.82
N ALA A 233 4.27 25.52 -11.38
CA ALA A 233 4.28 26.56 -12.40
C ALA A 233 4.70 27.92 -11.80
N ASP A 234 5.75 28.50 -12.39
CA ASP A 234 6.17 29.87 -12.13
C ASP A 234 5.08 30.89 -12.56
N ARG A 235 4.60 31.67 -11.58
CA ARG A 235 3.51 32.63 -11.74
C ARG A 235 3.97 34.05 -11.40
N ARG A 236 3.41 35.02 -12.11
CA ARG A 236 3.52 36.46 -11.80
C ARG A 236 2.13 37.07 -11.71
N ASP A 237 1.83 37.63 -10.56
CA ASP A 237 0.52 38.17 -10.23
C ASP A 237 0.08 39.26 -11.20
N ASN A 238 -1.08 39.01 -11.82
CA ASN A 238 -1.87 39.86 -12.71
C ASN A 238 -1.26 41.22 -13.09
N PRO A 239 -0.19 41.28 -13.90
CA PRO A 239 0.52 42.54 -14.18
C PRO A 239 -0.34 43.55 -14.96
N TYR A 240 -1.47 43.08 -15.51
CA TYR A 240 -2.39 43.84 -16.33
C TYR A 240 -3.72 44.17 -15.63
N ASN A 241 -3.92 43.76 -14.37
CA ASN A 241 -5.17 43.92 -13.61
C ASN A 241 -6.42 43.42 -14.37
N LEU A 242 -6.29 42.30 -15.08
CA LEU A 242 -7.37 41.70 -15.86
C LEU A 242 -8.31 40.90 -14.95
N THR A 243 -9.60 40.91 -15.25
CA THR A 243 -10.60 40.12 -14.53
C THR A 243 -11.52 39.42 -15.52
N PHE A 244 -12.04 38.26 -15.12
CA PHE A 244 -13.01 37.51 -15.90
C PHE A 244 -13.83 36.61 -14.99
N ASP A 245 -15.14 36.86 -14.81
CA ASP A 245 -16.10 35.97 -14.13
C ASP A 245 -15.58 35.20 -12.88
N GLY A 246 -14.84 35.87 -11.99
CA GLY A 246 -14.25 35.26 -10.79
C GLY A 246 -13.03 34.35 -11.02
N TYR A 247 -12.61 34.14 -12.27
CA TYR A 247 -11.34 33.50 -12.60
C TYR A 247 -10.15 34.37 -12.17
N TYR A 248 -9.17 33.71 -11.58
CA TYR A 248 -7.91 34.33 -11.24
C TYR A 248 -7.01 34.40 -12.48
N VAL A 249 -6.54 35.60 -12.81
CA VAL A 249 -5.73 35.86 -14.02
C VAL A 249 -4.31 36.21 -13.61
N PHE A 250 -3.33 35.51 -14.17
CA PHE A 250 -1.90 35.78 -13.97
C PHE A 250 -1.11 35.49 -15.25
N THR A 251 0.16 35.87 -15.27
CA THR A 251 1.08 35.49 -16.35
C THR A 251 2.09 34.46 -15.87
N LEU A 252 2.51 33.55 -16.75
CA LEU A 252 3.65 32.69 -16.46
C LEU A 252 4.94 33.51 -16.40
N GLY A 253 5.78 33.24 -15.40
CA GLY A 253 7.00 33.99 -15.12
C GLY A 253 8.17 33.68 -16.07
N ASP A 254 9.39 34.11 -15.69
CA ASP A 254 10.62 33.88 -16.48
C ASP A 254 11.11 32.43 -16.41
N GLY A 255 10.57 31.62 -15.51
CA GLY A 255 10.78 30.17 -15.48
C GLY A 255 10.24 29.45 -16.72
N ALA A 256 9.27 30.03 -17.44
CA ALA A 256 8.78 29.48 -18.71
C ALA A 256 9.88 29.43 -19.79
N ASP A 257 10.87 30.32 -19.71
CA ASP A 257 11.97 30.43 -20.68
C ASP A 257 13.26 29.74 -20.20
N ASN A 258 13.21 29.05 -19.05
CA ASN A 258 14.36 28.37 -18.46
C ASN A 258 14.17 26.85 -18.53
N PRO A 259 15.01 26.11 -19.29
CA PRO A 259 14.90 24.64 -19.43
C PRO A 259 15.16 23.87 -18.13
N TYR A 260 15.56 24.54 -17.05
CA TYR A 260 15.73 23.95 -15.73
C TYR A 260 14.59 24.34 -14.75
N GLN A 261 13.44 24.76 -15.27
CA GLN A 261 12.26 25.09 -14.49
C GLN A 261 11.04 24.35 -15.05
N TYR A 262 10.19 23.90 -14.14
CA TYR A 262 8.99 23.10 -14.43
C TYR A 262 8.11 23.71 -15.52
N THR A 263 7.88 25.03 -15.49
CA THR A 263 7.00 25.70 -16.44
C THR A 263 7.42 25.50 -17.90
N SER A 264 8.71 25.49 -18.22
CA SER A 264 9.20 25.35 -19.61
C SER A 264 8.84 24.00 -20.25
N HIS A 265 8.59 22.99 -19.41
CA HIS A 265 8.24 21.63 -19.83
C HIS A 265 6.74 21.41 -19.99
N LEU A 266 5.91 22.39 -19.63
CA LEU A 266 4.47 22.29 -19.76
C LEU A 266 4.04 22.37 -21.22
N ARG A 267 2.94 21.70 -21.53
CA ARG A 267 2.24 21.77 -22.82
C ARG A 267 0.77 21.95 -22.56
N ASP A 268 0.17 22.88 -23.28
CA ASP A 268 -1.26 23.19 -23.16
C ASP A 268 -2.14 22.12 -23.84
N GLN A 269 -3.46 22.35 -23.87
CA GLN A 269 -4.40 21.37 -24.45
C GLN A 269 -4.27 21.18 -25.97
N PHE A 270 -3.44 21.99 -26.63
CA PHE A 270 -3.08 21.88 -28.04
C PHE A 270 -1.61 21.49 -28.26
N GLY A 271 -0.85 21.27 -27.18
CA GLY A 271 0.53 20.80 -27.22
C GLY A 271 1.54 21.91 -27.41
N ARG A 272 1.17 23.16 -27.11
CA ARG A 272 2.03 24.33 -27.25
C ARG A 272 2.79 24.57 -25.96
N ALA A 273 4.07 24.89 -26.08
CA ALA A 273 4.91 25.27 -24.94
C ALA A 273 4.57 26.69 -24.48
N PRO A 274 4.69 27.00 -23.17
CA PRO A 274 4.59 28.37 -22.70
C PRO A 274 5.88 29.15 -22.99
N HIS A 275 5.80 30.47 -22.83
CA HIS A 275 6.95 31.36 -22.71
C HIS A 275 6.63 32.44 -21.68
N SER A 276 7.62 33.25 -21.28
CA SER A 276 7.38 34.27 -20.26
C SER A 276 6.33 35.29 -20.71
N GLY A 277 5.42 35.65 -19.79
CA GLY A 277 4.38 36.64 -20.01
C GLY A 277 3.07 36.13 -20.62
N VAL A 278 2.97 34.84 -20.99
CA VAL A 278 1.69 34.28 -21.49
C VAL A 278 0.67 34.13 -20.36
N LEU A 279 -0.60 34.24 -20.72
CA LEU A 279 -1.74 34.08 -19.80
C LEU A 279 -2.27 32.63 -19.88
N PRO A 280 -2.37 31.88 -18.77
CA PRO A 280 -3.20 30.69 -18.69
C PRO A 280 -4.68 31.09 -18.83
N LEU A 281 -5.35 30.63 -19.88
CA LEU A 281 -6.72 31.01 -20.21
C LEU A 281 -7.56 29.81 -20.61
N THR A 282 -8.85 29.83 -20.31
CA THR A 282 -9.81 28.96 -20.98
C THR A 282 -10.07 29.47 -22.41
N GLN A 283 -10.57 28.61 -23.30
CA GLN A 283 -11.02 29.02 -24.63
C GLN A 283 -12.15 30.04 -24.55
N GLU A 284 -13.01 29.96 -23.54
CA GLU A 284 -14.06 30.95 -23.31
C GLU A 284 -13.46 32.34 -23.03
N MET A 285 -12.51 32.42 -22.09
CA MET A 285 -11.78 33.65 -21.78
C MET A 285 -11.07 34.22 -23.00
N PHE A 286 -10.37 33.37 -23.76
CA PHE A 286 -9.62 33.76 -24.94
C PHE A 286 -10.50 34.36 -26.05
N ASN A 287 -11.73 33.85 -26.19
CA ASN A 287 -12.69 34.27 -27.20
C ASN A 287 -13.65 35.38 -26.73
N ASP A 288 -13.68 35.70 -25.44
CA ASP A 288 -14.58 36.72 -24.90
C ASP A 288 -14.20 38.15 -25.37
N ALA A 289 -15.18 38.88 -25.90
CA ALA A 289 -14.96 40.20 -26.46
C ALA A 289 -14.58 41.24 -25.40
N ALA A 290 -15.12 41.16 -24.18
CA ALA A 290 -14.82 42.11 -23.12
C ALA A 290 -13.41 41.89 -22.58
N PHE A 291 -13.02 40.64 -22.34
CA PHE A 291 -11.67 40.27 -21.93
C PHE A 291 -10.62 40.75 -22.95
N ARG A 292 -10.86 40.50 -24.25
CA ARG A 292 -9.97 40.93 -25.34
C ARG A 292 -9.84 42.46 -25.41
N ASN A 293 -10.93 43.20 -25.22
CA ASN A 293 -10.90 44.66 -25.18
C ASN A 293 -10.14 45.19 -23.95
N ASN A 294 -10.31 44.56 -22.79
CA ASN A 294 -9.57 44.91 -21.57
C ASN A 294 -8.07 44.63 -21.73
N TYR A 295 -7.71 43.50 -22.34
CA TYR A 295 -6.33 43.18 -22.68
C TYR A 295 -5.72 44.22 -23.62
N LEU A 296 -6.43 44.58 -24.70
CA LEU A 296 -5.99 45.62 -25.63
C LEU A 296 -5.82 46.98 -24.94
N ALA A 297 -6.74 47.36 -24.05
CA ALA A 297 -6.64 48.59 -23.28
C ALA A 297 -5.45 48.60 -22.31
N ALA A 298 -5.15 47.47 -21.67
CA ALA A 298 -4.06 47.34 -20.70
C ALA A 298 -2.68 47.24 -21.37
N THR A 299 -2.59 46.62 -22.53
CA THR A 299 -1.30 46.27 -23.17
C THR A 299 -1.00 47.03 -24.46
N GLY A 300 -2.01 47.62 -25.10
CA GLY A 300 -1.90 48.25 -26.41
C GLY A 300 -1.77 47.28 -27.59
N LYS A 301 -1.91 45.96 -27.36
CA LYS A 301 -1.88 44.90 -28.38
C LYS A 301 -3.14 44.04 -28.35
N GLU A 302 -3.55 43.54 -29.51
CA GLU A 302 -4.64 42.57 -29.58
C GLU A 302 -4.20 41.24 -28.95
N LEU A 303 -5.10 40.57 -28.23
CA LEU A 303 -4.84 39.25 -27.66
C LEU A 303 -4.71 38.21 -28.79
N THR A 304 -3.53 37.61 -28.92
CA THR A 304 -3.26 36.56 -29.90
C THR A 304 -3.01 35.24 -29.21
N ILE A 305 -2.97 34.16 -30.00
CA ILE A 305 -2.73 32.81 -29.50
C ILE A 305 -1.33 32.65 -28.89
N ASP A 306 -0.37 33.49 -29.29
CA ASP A 306 0.98 33.55 -28.71
C ASP A 306 0.97 34.18 -27.31
N ASP A 307 -0.06 34.96 -26.96
CA ASP A 307 -0.21 35.54 -25.63
C ASP A 307 -0.93 34.59 -24.63
N ALA A 308 -1.32 33.38 -25.07
CA ALA A 308 -2.23 32.51 -24.34
C ALA A 308 -1.75 31.05 -24.27
N PHE A 309 -1.70 30.53 -23.05
CA PHE A 309 -1.55 29.11 -22.73
C PHE A 309 -2.94 28.53 -22.45
N ILE A 310 -3.50 27.77 -23.41
CA ILE A 310 -4.92 27.43 -23.36
C ILE A 310 -5.15 26.15 -22.56
N VAL A 311 -5.86 26.30 -21.43
CA VAL A 311 -6.24 25.24 -20.51
C VAL A 311 -7.67 25.46 -20.06
N ASP A 312 -8.61 24.69 -20.60
CA ASP A 312 -10.03 24.85 -20.28
C ASP A 312 -10.35 24.46 -18.84
N ASP A 313 -11.24 25.24 -18.22
CA ASP A 313 -11.80 24.91 -16.91
C ASP A 313 -12.86 23.82 -17.06
N ILE A 314 -12.40 22.63 -16.71
CA ILE A 314 -13.15 21.38 -16.72
C ILE A 314 -13.58 20.98 -15.31
N SER A 315 -13.60 21.94 -14.37
CA SER A 315 -13.94 21.68 -12.97
C SER A 315 -15.40 21.30 -12.75
N GLY A 316 -16.29 21.65 -13.69
CA GLY A 316 -17.71 21.33 -13.67
C GLY A 316 -18.12 20.00 -14.31
N SER A 317 -17.20 19.25 -14.94
CA SER A 317 -17.50 17.98 -15.61
C SER A 317 -16.89 16.80 -14.85
N THR A 318 -17.73 15.93 -14.29
CA THR A 318 -17.34 14.55 -13.93
C THR A 318 -17.28 13.69 -15.20
N GLY A 319 -16.37 12.71 -15.27
CA GLY A 319 -16.29 11.80 -16.42
C GLY A 319 -15.58 12.39 -17.64
N ARG A 320 -14.37 12.92 -17.47
CA ARG A 320 -13.48 13.44 -18.53
C ARG A 320 -13.03 12.36 -19.53
N ALA A 321 -13.48 11.12 -19.38
CA ALA A 321 -13.01 9.95 -20.14
C ALA A 321 -11.46 9.84 -20.15
N GLY A 322 -10.80 10.26 -19.05
CA GLY A 322 -9.35 10.26 -18.92
C GLY A 322 -8.61 11.25 -19.82
N ARG A 323 -9.27 12.33 -20.29
CA ARG A 323 -8.65 13.30 -21.20
C ARG A 323 -7.77 14.33 -20.49
N VAL A 324 -6.60 14.56 -21.07
CA VAL A 324 -5.55 15.47 -20.59
C VAL A 324 -5.69 16.86 -21.22
N GLY A 325 -5.64 17.92 -20.41
CA GLY A 325 -5.65 19.31 -20.89
C GLY A 325 -4.37 20.10 -20.67
N ALA A 326 -3.44 19.59 -19.86
CA ALA A 326 -2.05 20.00 -19.91
C ALA A 326 -1.19 18.81 -19.49
N TYR A 327 0.06 18.80 -19.94
CA TYR A 327 0.99 17.74 -19.60
C TYR A 327 2.42 18.27 -19.50
N PHE A 328 3.22 17.61 -18.69
CA PHE A 328 4.65 17.84 -18.57
C PHE A 328 5.40 16.93 -19.54
N VAL A 329 6.38 17.48 -20.25
CA VAL A 329 7.26 16.71 -21.16
C VAL A 329 8.73 17.09 -20.96
N GLY A 330 9.56 16.07 -20.79
CA GLY A 330 11.01 16.18 -20.75
C GLY A 330 11.66 14.86 -21.15
N ASP A 331 12.95 14.89 -21.46
CA ASP A 331 13.64 13.75 -22.08
C ASP A 331 13.69 12.54 -21.14
N ASN A 332 13.90 12.77 -19.83
CA ASN A 332 13.92 11.72 -18.82
C ASN A 332 12.52 11.15 -18.58
N VAL A 333 11.50 12.00 -18.51
CA VAL A 333 10.11 11.56 -18.40
C VAL A 333 9.72 10.69 -19.59
N LEU A 334 10.10 11.10 -20.82
CA LEU A 334 9.82 10.32 -22.03
C LEU A 334 10.57 8.98 -22.04
N GLU A 335 11.80 8.91 -21.53
CA GLU A 335 12.54 7.65 -21.34
C GLU A 335 11.76 6.69 -20.42
N VAL A 336 11.27 7.18 -19.28
CA VAL A 336 10.58 6.34 -18.28
C VAL A 336 9.19 5.89 -18.75
N LEU A 337 8.44 6.76 -19.42
CA LEU A 337 7.12 6.42 -19.94
C LEU A 337 7.20 5.36 -21.06
N ASP A 338 8.36 5.21 -21.72
CA ASP A 338 8.64 4.21 -22.74
C ASP A 338 7.50 4.06 -23.76
N GLY A 339 7.07 5.19 -24.32
CA GLY A 339 6.00 5.24 -25.31
C GLY A 339 4.56 5.17 -24.78
N LYS A 340 4.35 5.14 -23.45
CA LYS A 340 3.02 5.35 -22.86
C LYS A 340 2.45 6.66 -23.36
N THR A 341 1.19 6.62 -23.78
CA THR A 341 0.44 7.79 -24.23
C THR A 341 -0.83 7.98 -23.44
N PHE A 342 -1.27 9.23 -23.39
CA PHE A 342 -2.53 9.68 -22.82
C PHE A 342 -3.33 10.40 -23.91
N THR A 343 -4.66 10.36 -23.80
CA THR A 343 -5.52 11.03 -24.76
C THR A 343 -5.69 12.49 -24.37
N ARG A 344 -5.25 13.43 -25.21
CA ARG A 344 -5.47 14.87 -25.02
C ARG A 344 -6.92 15.26 -25.31
N PHE A 345 -7.35 16.44 -24.89
CA PHE A 345 -8.72 16.93 -25.12
C PHE A 345 -9.23 16.87 -26.56
N ASP A 346 -8.35 17.09 -27.53
CA ASP A 346 -8.66 17.03 -28.96
C ASP A 346 -8.56 15.61 -29.56
N GLY A 347 -8.30 14.59 -28.74
CA GLY A 347 -8.21 13.18 -29.14
C GLY A 347 -6.81 12.73 -29.57
N VAL A 348 -5.83 13.62 -29.60
CA VAL A 348 -4.43 13.28 -29.95
C VAL A 348 -3.80 12.48 -28.81
N GLN A 349 -3.07 11.42 -29.16
CA GLN A 349 -2.26 10.67 -28.20
C GLN A 349 -0.95 11.43 -27.94
N VAL A 350 -0.67 11.72 -26.68
CA VAL A 350 0.53 12.44 -26.24
C VAL A 350 1.29 11.63 -25.21
N SER A 351 2.62 11.68 -25.26
CA SER A 351 3.47 11.13 -24.19
C SER A 351 3.99 12.28 -23.31
N GLY A 352 3.83 12.11 -22.00
CA GLY A 352 4.08 13.12 -20.99
C GLY A 352 3.19 12.89 -19.78
N ILE A 353 3.54 13.49 -18.65
CA ILE A 353 2.79 13.33 -17.40
C ILE A 353 1.57 14.25 -17.43
N PRO A 354 0.32 13.76 -17.28
CA PRO A 354 -0.86 14.60 -17.17
C PRO A 354 -0.72 15.58 -15.99
N ILE A 355 -1.19 16.83 -16.14
CA ILE A 355 -1.12 17.87 -15.10
C ILE A 355 -2.52 18.31 -14.69
N ASN A 356 -2.73 18.50 -13.39
CA ASN A 356 -3.94 19.08 -12.85
C ASN A 356 -4.09 20.54 -13.31
N LEU A 357 -5.32 20.94 -13.61
CA LEU A 357 -5.58 22.25 -14.21
C LEU A 357 -6.20 23.21 -13.20
N TRP A 358 -7.50 23.12 -12.99
CA TRP A 358 -8.27 24.13 -12.29
C TRP A 358 -8.80 23.63 -10.95
N GLU A 359 -8.71 24.49 -9.94
CA GLU A 359 -9.35 24.29 -8.64
C GLU A 359 -10.73 24.93 -8.61
N GLY A 360 -11.77 24.09 -8.69
CA GLY A 360 -13.15 24.53 -8.96
C GLY A 360 -13.83 25.38 -7.89
N SER A 361 -13.31 25.51 -6.67
CA SER A 361 -13.81 26.47 -5.68
C SER A 361 -13.22 27.87 -5.86
N THR A 362 -12.05 27.98 -6.49
CA THR A 362 -11.26 29.21 -6.58
C THR A 362 -11.14 29.73 -8.02
N LYS A 363 -11.62 28.97 -9.01
CA LYS A 363 -11.45 29.27 -10.46
C LYS A 363 -10.01 29.68 -10.76
N PHE A 364 -9.08 28.96 -10.15
CA PHE A 364 -7.64 29.20 -10.19
C PHE A 364 -6.95 28.07 -10.99
N PRO A 365 -6.11 28.40 -12.00
CA PRO A 365 -5.30 27.40 -12.67
C PRO A 365 -4.07 27.07 -11.82
N GLU A 366 -4.06 25.88 -11.25
CA GLU A 366 -3.08 25.38 -10.28
C GLU A 366 -1.78 24.89 -10.95
N ILE A 367 -1.89 24.02 -11.97
CA ILE A 367 -0.80 23.62 -12.88
C ILE A 367 0.50 23.20 -12.15
N SER A 368 0.41 22.50 -11.01
CA SER A 368 1.59 22.00 -10.29
C SER A 368 1.51 20.50 -9.94
N HIS A 369 0.31 19.94 -9.83
CA HIS A 369 0.14 18.51 -9.50
C HIS A 369 0.21 17.59 -10.71
N THR A 370 0.92 16.47 -10.57
CA THR A 370 1.03 15.40 -11.59
C THR A 370 -0.12 14.40 -11.45
N GLU A 371 -0.92 14.24 -12.48
CA GLU A 371 -2.13 13.40 -12.45
C GLU A 371 -1.86 11.96 -12.91
N LEU A 372 -0.75 11.36 -12.48
CA LEU A 372 -0.55 9.91 -12.59
C LEU A 372 -1.44 9.20 -11.57
N ALA A 373 -1.98 8.04 -11.95
CA ALA A 373 -2.93 7.32 -11.11
C ALA A 373 -2.36 7.03 -9.71
N ARG A 374 -3.08 7.53 -8.71
CA ARG A 374 -2.88 7.34 -7.26
C ARG A 374 -1.56 7.89 -6.73
N SER A 375 -0.79 8.63 -7.53
CA SER A 375 0.55 9.10 -7.17
C SER A 375 0.51 10.10 -6.02
N LEU A 376 1.63 10.19 -5.29
CA LEU A 376 1.76 11.10 -4.16
C LEU A 376 1.57 12.57 -4.59
N MET A 377 2.11 12.98 -5.74
CA MET A 377 2.04 14.35 -6.28
C MET A 377 0.78 14.69 -7.08
N SER A 378 -0.18 13.77 -7.14
CA SER A 378 -1.47 14.03 -7.78
C SER A 378 -2.39 14.84 -6.89
N HIS A 379 -3.44 15.46 -7.46
CA HIS A 379 -4.51 16.07 -6.66
C HIS A 379 -5.73 15.13 -6.54
N GLN A 380 -5.51 13.83 -6.72
CA GLN A 380 -6.57 12.82 -6.70
C GLN A 380 -7.14 12.61 -5.30
N ARG A 381 -8.42 12.24 -5.25
CA ARG A 381 -9.13 11.95 -3.99
C ARG A 381 -8.65 10.68 -3.31
N TYR A 382 -8.03 9.78 -4.05
CA TYR A 382 -7.41 8.58 -3.53
C TYR A 382 -5.97 8.48 -4.03
N ARG A 383 -5.03 8.43 -3.08
CA ARG A 383 -3.60 8.25 -3.33
C ARG A 383 -3.14 7.08 -2.46
N SER A 384 -2.44 6.13 -3.06
CA SER A 384 -1.92 4.97 -2.33
C SER A 384 -0.40 5.04 -2.15
N TYR A 385 0.32 5.87 -2.89
CA TYR A 385 1.77 5.97 -2.80
C TYR A 385 2.21 6.92 -1.69
N ASN A 386 3.17 6.47 -0.87
CA ASN A 386 3.91 7.34 0.05
C ASN A 386 5.24 7.84 -0.54
N ASN A 387 5.59 7.42 -1.75
CA ASN A 387 6.80 7.79 -2.46
C ASN A 387 6.48 8.36 -3.86
N PHE A 388 7.42 9.08 -4.45
CA PHE A 388 7.32 9.58 -5.82
C PHE A 388 7.47 8.42 -6.80
N LEU A 389 6.69 8.45 -7.87
CA LEU A 389 6.83 7.53 -9.01
C LEU A 389 8.14 7.77 -9.76
N GLU A 390 8.65 6.76 -10.48
CA GLU A 390 9.87 6.93 -11.29
C GLU A 390 9.73 8.10 -12.29
N ALA A 391 8.55 8.27 -12.90
CA ALA A 391 8.27 9.37 -13.82
C ALA A 391 8.31 10.74 -13.12
N GLU A 392 7.93 10.82 -11.85
CA GLU A 392 7.98 12.06 -11.07
C GLU A 392 9.42 12.37 -10.59
N LEU A 393 10.24 11.33 -10.33
CA LEU A 393 11.68 11.51 -10.15
C LEU A 393 12.38 11.92 -11.45
N ALA A 394 11.97 11.36 -12.60
CA ALA A 394 12.49 11.76 -13.90
C ALA A 394 12.16 13.23 -14.23
N LEU A 395 10.99 13.72 -13.80
CA LEU A 395 10.63 15.13 -13.88
C LEU A 395 11.64 16.01 -13.12
N LEU A 396 12.12 15.60 -11.93
CA LEU A 396 13.15 16.33 -11.20
C LEU A 396 14.46 16.43 -12.00
N GLN A 397 14.84 15.37 -12.71
CA GLN A 397 16.02 15.38 -13.58
C GLN A 397 15.84 16.31 -14.78
N ASP A 398 14.65 16.31 -15.39
CA ASP A 398 14.33 17.21 -16.50
C ASP A 398 14.39 18.68 -16.08
N ILE A 399 13.95 19.02 -14.87
CA ILE A 399 14.11 20.38 -14.34
C ILE A 399 15.53 20.66 -13.80
N GLY A 400 16.49 19.74 -13.94
CA GLY A 400 17.92 20.00 -13.70
C GLY A 400 18.51 19.52 -12.38
N TYR A 401 17.82 18.66 -11.63
CA TYR A 401 18.44 17.96 -10.48
C TYR A 401 19.30 16.78 -10.95
N ASP A 402 20.51 16.67 -10.40
CA ASP A 402 21.32 15.46 -10.54
C ASP A 402 20.93 14.47 -9.45
N ILE A 403 20.11 13.48 -9.81
CA ILE A 403 19.67 12.41 -8.92
C ILE A 403 19.81 11.05 -9.61
N ASP A 404 19.89 10.00 -8.79
CA ASP A 404 19.89 8.63 -9.26
C ASP A 404 18.51 7.98 -9.09
N ARG A 405 17.57 8.27 -10.01
CA ARG A 405 16.22 7.66 -9.96
C ARG A 405 16.26 6.11 -10.03
N LYS A 406 17.27 5.55 -10.72
CA LYS A 406 17.47 4.09 -10.88
C LYS A 406 17.98 3.42 -9.60
N ASN A 407 18.34 4.19 -8.56
CA ASN A 407 18.54 3.70 -7.21
C ASN A 407 17.23 3.31 -6.51
N PHE A 408 16.11 3.96 -6.87
CA PHE A 408 14.81 3.74 -6.28
C PHE A 408 13.90 2.86 -7.14
N TYR A 409 14.14 2.81 -8.45
CA TYR A 409 13.37 1.97 -9.38
C TYR A 409 14.30 1.13 -10.24
N GLY A 410 14.13 -0.19 -10.25
CA GLY A 410 14.88 -1.10 -11.12
C GLY A 410 14.36 -1.06 -12.56
N TYR A 411 13.06 -1.25 -12.75
CA TYR A 411 12.38 -1.15 -14.04
C TYR A 411 10.89 -0.83 -13.84
N SER A 412 10.34 0.10 -14.62
CA SER A 412 8.92 0.49 -14.53
C SER A 412 8.19 0.29 -15.85
N ILE A 413 6.97 -0.26 -15.78
CA ILE A 413 6.11 -0.56 -16.94
C ILE A 413 4.84 0.29 -16.84
N TYR A 414 4.82 1.41 -17.56
CA TYR A 414 3.66 2.31 -17.63
C TYR A 414 2.63 1.88 -18.69
N ASN A 415 3.07 1.10 -19.68
CA ASN A 415 2.26 0.63 -20.79
C ASN A 415 1.25 -0.46 -20.39
N ASP A 416 0.19 -0.57 -21.17
CA ASP A 416 -0.85 -1.58 -21.00
C ASP A 416 -0.73 -2.67 -22.07
N GLY A 417 -1.19 -3.89 -21.78
CA GLY A 417 -1.34 -4.96 -22.77
C GLY A 417 -0.03 -5.57 -23.26
N LEU A 418 1.09 -5.39 -22.54
CA LEU A 418 2.38 -5.94 -22.93
C LEU A 418 2.52 -7.41 -22.56
N ILE A 419 3.27 -8.16 -23.36
CA ILE A 419 3.84 -9.45 -22.98
C ILE A 419 5.36 -9.28 -23.02
N LEU A 420 6.02 -9.29 -21.87
CA LEU A 420 7.45 -8.96 -21.79
C LEU A 420 8.21 -9.88 -20.83
N THR A 421 9.49 -10.10 -21.14
CA THR A 421 10.47 -10.71 -20.25
C THR A 421 11.44 -9.63 -19.82
N ASN A 422 11.44 -9.31 -18.52
CA ASN A 422 12.36 -8.33 -17.95
C ASN A 422 13.63 -9.04 -17.47
N GLU A 423 14.72 -8.86 -18.20
CA GLU A 423 16.05 -9.37 -17.82
C GLU A 423 16.80 -8.41 -16.90
N GLN A 424 16.29 -7.19 -16.69
CA GLN A 424 16.88 -6.21 -15.80
C GLN A 424 16.56 -6.55 -14.34
N GLY A 425 17.62 -6.75 -13.56
CA GLY A 425 17.54 -6.92 -12.11
C GLY A 425 17.53 -5.59 -11.35
N PHE A 426 17.63 -5.67 -10.03
CA PHE A 426 17.76 -4.51 -9.15
C PHE A 426 18.74 -4.83 -8.03
N SER A 427 19.80 -4.05 -7.88
CA SER A 427 20.88 -4.34 -6.94
C SER A 427 21.54 -3.05 -6.44
N ALA A 428 22.60 -3.17 -5.65
CA ALA A 428 23.41 -2.04 -5.19
C ALA A 428 23.81 -1.12 -6.35
N ARG A 429 23.89 0.19 -6.07
CA ARG A 429 24.26 1.22 -7.05
C ARG A 429 25.65 1.78 -6.76
N ALA A 430 26.46 1.93 -7.80
CA ALA A 430 27.71 2.69 -7.73
C ALA A 430 27.98 3.39 -9.06
N ASN A 431 28.33 4.68 -9.02
CA ASN A 431 28.63 5.50 -10.21
C ASN A 431 27.56 5.41 -11.31
N GLY A 432 26.28 5.39 -10.92
CA GLY A 432 25.16 5.32 -11.87
C GLY A 432 24.90 3.95 -12.48
N GLN A 433 25.57 2.88 -12.01
CA GLN A 433 25.44 1.51 -12.51
C GLN A 433 24.99 0.54 -11.42
N TYR A 434 24.35 -0.55 -11.81
CA TYR A 434 24.10 -1.69 -10.92
C TYR A 434 25.39 -2.49 -10.71
N VAL A 435 25.64 -2.86 -9.46
CA VAL A 435 26.78 -3.67 -9.02
C VAL A 435 26.32 -4.78 -8.09
N ASP A 436 27.21 -5.73 -7.82
CA ASP A 436 26.93 -6.84 -6.90
C ASP A 436 26.60 -6.30 -5.49
N GLY A 437 25.54 -6.86 -4.88
CA GLY A 437 25.10 -6.51 -3.53
C GLY A 437 23.66 -6.03 -3.49
N TYR A 438 23.17 -5.78 -2.28
CA TYR A 438 21.80 -5.35 -2.04
C TYR A 438 21.65 -3.85 -2.26
N ASN A 439 20.60 -3.44 -2.95
CA ASN A 439 20.12 -2.07 -2.93
C ASN A 439 19.57 -1.76 -1.53
N SER A 440 19.91 -0.61 -0.95
CA SER A 440 19.50 -0.21 0.39
C SER A 440 18.58 1.01 0.42
N SER A 441 18.01 1.41 -0.73
CA SER A 441 17.16 2.59 -0.82
C SER A 441 15.84 2.42 -0.09
N THR A 442 15.45 3.43 0.69
CA THR A 442 14.16 3.47 1.37
C THR A 442 13.03 3.41 0.33
N MET A 443 12.06 2.50 0.52
CA MET A 443 10.94 2.28 -0.41
C MET A 443 11.35 2.01 -1.87
N GLY A 444 12.56 1.49 -2.10
CA GLY A 444 13.01 1.10 -3.43
C GLY A 444 12.13 0.00 -4.02
N VAL A 445 11.81 0.10 -5.31
CA VAL A 445 10.99 -0.84 -6.06
C VAL A 445 11.84 -1.50 -7.15
N GLY A 446 12.01 -2.82 -7.08
CA GLY A 446 12.79 -3.54 -8.10
C GLY A 446 12.10 -3.56 -9.46
N LEU A 447 10.88 -4.10 -9.52
CA LEU A 447 10.00 -4.04 -10.70
C LEU A 447 8.70 -3.33 -10.35
N HIS A 448 8.33 -2.30 -11.11
CA HIS A 448 7.07 -1.60 -11.00
C HIS A 448 6.17 -1.88 -12.21
N VAL A 449 5.03 -2.54 -12.00
CA VAL A 449 3.99 -2.76 -13.01
C VAL A 449 2.87 -1.75 -12.77
N PHE A 450 2.95 -0.60 -13.44
CA PHE A 450 1.99 0.50 -13.30
C PHE A 450 0.78 0.34 -14.23
N GLY A 451 1.02 -0.05 -15.48
CA GLY A 451 -0.03 -0.28 -16.48
C GLY A 451 -0.81 -1.57 -16.24
N SER A 452 -1.79 -1.85 -17.09
CA SER A 452 -2.75 -2.95 -16.94
C SER A 452 -2.71 -3.96 -18.09
N TYR A 453 -3.32 -5.13 -17.89
CA TYR A 453 -3.40 -6.22 -18.88
C TYR A 453 -2.04 -6.74 -19.34
N ASN A 454 -1.00 -6.57 -18.54
CA ASN A 454 0.35 -7.00 -18.85
C ASN A 454 0.58 -8.46 -18.45
N THR A 455 1.45 -9.15 -19.16
CA THR A 455 2.06 -10.42 -18.74
C THR A 455 3.56 -10.24 -18.68
N VAL A 456 4.10 -10.20 -17.46
CA VAL A 456 5.49 -9.87 -17.18
C VAL A 456 6.18 -11.09 -16.60
N THR A 457 7.26 -11.55 -17.25
CA THR A 457 8.18 -12.52 -16.67
C THR A 457 9.40 -11.78 -16.15
N GLN A 458 9.61 -11.73 -14.84
CA GLN A 458 10.79 -11.13 -14.23
C GLN A 458 11.92 -12.17 -14.22
N SER A 459 12.90 -12.06 -15.12
CA SER A 459 14.03 -12.99 -15.22
C SER A 459 15.32 -12.46 -14.58
N GLY A 460 15.47 -11.15 -14.44
CA GLY A 460 16.58 -10.56 -13.67
C GLY A 460 16.37 -10.69 -12.17
N ASP A 461 17.43 -11.00 -11.42
CA ASP A 461 17.34 -11.09 -9.96
C ASP A 461 17.19 -9.71 -9.31
N ILE A 462 16.43 -9.67 -8.23
CA ILE A 462 16.18 -8.46 -7.44
C ILE A 462 16.77 -8.67 -6.05
N TRP A 463 17.65 -7.78 -5.63
CA TRP A 463 18.38 -7.80 -4.38
C TRP A 463 18.22 -6.46 -3.67
N THR A 464 17.27 -6.36 -2.76
CA THR A 464 17.04 -5.15 -1.95
C THR A 464 16.86 -5.47 -0.48
N ASN A 465 17.41 -4.61 0.36
CA ASN A 465 17.26 -4.63 1.82
C ASN A 465 16.92 -3.24 2.39
N GLY A 466 16.47 -2.33 1.52
CA GLY A 466 15.96 -1.03 1.92
C GLY A 466 14.73 -1.16 2.83
N TYR A 467 14.57 -0.20 3.74
CA TYR A 467 13.41 -0.17 4.62
C TYR A 467 12.14 0.06 3.80
N GLY A 468 11.13 -0.79 3.95
CA GLY A 468 9.89 -0.73 3.18
C GLY A 468 10.07 -0.96 1.67
N ALA A 469 11.20 -1.53 1.23
CA ALA A 469 11.41 -1.82 -0.18
C ALA A 469 10.41 -2.88 -0.69
N ALA A 470 10.08 -2.80 -1.97
CA ALA A 470 9.29 -3.81 -2.67
C ALA A 470 10.15 -4.46 -3.78
N GLY A 471 10.27 -5.79 -3.78
CA GLY A 471 10.92 -6.48 -4.88
C GLY A 471 10.15 -6.25 -6.18
N ILE A 472 8.85 -6.54 -6.17
CA ILE A 472 7.91 -6.24 -7.25
C ILE A 472 6.69 -5.52 -6.69
N ARG A 473 6.23 -4.46 -7.37
CA ARG A 473 4.98 -3.74 -7.06
C ARG A 473 4.05 -3.73 -8.29
N VAL A 474 2.78 -4.08 -8.10
CA VAL A 474 1.76 -4.14 -9.16
C VAL A 474 0.59 -3.22 -8.80
N ASP A 475 0.27 -2.24 -9.66
CA ASP A 475 -0.79 -1.25 -9.41
C ASP A 475 -1.93 -1.28 -10.46
N GLY A 476 -1.82 -2.12 -11.49
CA GLY A 476 -2.79 -2.22 -12.57
C GLY A 476 -3.93 -3.23 -12.34
N ILE A 477 -4.66 -3.54 -13.42
CA ILE A 477 -5.72 -4.56 -13.44
C ILE A 477 -5.40 -5.64 -14.46
N ASN A 478 -5.83 -6.87 -14.19
CA ASN A 478 -5.64 -8.03 -15.05
C ASN A 478 -4.17 -8.28 -15.45
N ASP A 479 -3.22 -7.89 -14.60
CA ASP A 479 -1.80 -8.16 -14.82
C ASP A 479 -1.44 -9.58 -14.38
N THR A 480 -0.51 -10.20 -15.08
CA THR A 480 0.11 -11.46 -14.70
C THR A 480 1.60 -11.26 -14.50
N VAL A 481 2.10 -11.55 -13.30
CA VAL A 481 3.53 -11.50 -12.96
C VAL A 481 4.05 -12.90 -12.72
N ILE A 482 5.15 -13.26 -13.38
CA ILE A 482 5.78 -14.57 -13.32
C ILE A 482 7.22 -14.41 -12.82
N VAL A 483 7.54 -15.03 -11.69
CA VAL A 483 8.91 -15.25 -11.24
C VAL A 483 9.31 -16.66 -11.69
N PRO A 484 10.12 -16.81 -12.75
CA PRO A 484 10.46 -18.10 -13.32
C PRO A 484 11.44 -18.87 -12.41
N GLN A 485 11.57 -20.17 -12.67
CA GLN A 485 12.54 -21.00 -11.95
C GLN A 485 13.95 -20.48 -12.19
N GLY A 486 14.74 -20.34 -11.11
CA GLY A 486 16.12 -19.86 -11.17
C GLY A 486 16.28 -18.34 -11.03
N THR A 487 15.18 -17.58 -10.93
CA THR A 487 15.22 -16.16 -10.55
C THR A 487 14.96 -16.00 -9.06
N GLU A 488 15.70 -15.08 -8.44
CA GLU A 488 15.61 -14.76 -7.01
C GLU A 488 15.18 -13.30 -6.80
N ILE A 489 14.14 -13.12 -5.97
CA ILE A 489 13.59 -11.82 -5.57
C ILE A 489 13.72 -11.69 -4.06
N HIS A 490 14.66 -10.86 -3.62
CA HIS A 490 14.98 -10.60 -2.23
C HIS A 490 14.58 -9.19 -1.86
N SER A 491 13.66 -9.07 -0.90
CA SER A 491 13.29 -7.81 -0.26
C SER A 491 13.48 -7.93 1.25
N ASP A 492 14.72 -8.20 1.67
CA ASP A 492 15.08 -8.66 3.02
C ASP A 492 15.32 -7.51 4.02
N GLY A 493 14.86 -6.30 3.71
CA GLY A 493 14.87 -5.15 4.61
C GLY A 493 13.69 -5.16 5.59
N SER A 494 13.76 -4.36 6.66
CA SER A 494 12.61 -4.18 7.58
C SER A 494 11.38 -3.67 6.80
N LEU A 495 10.22 -4.26 7.08
CA LEU A 495 8.96 -4.06 6.35
C LEU A 495 9.06 -4.29 4.83
N GLY A 496 10.11 -5.00 4.38
CA GLY A 496 10.29 -5.32 2.97
C GLY A 496 9.17 -6.22 2.45
N THR A 497 8.83 -6.09 1.18
CA THR A 497 7.85 -6.93 0.53
C THR A 497 8.43 -7.59 -0.72
N GLY A 498 8.37 -8.92 -0.81
CA GLY A 498 8.89 -9.64 -1.98
C GLY A 498 8.11 -9.29 -3.25
N VAL A 499 6.80 -9.58 -3.26
CA VAL A 499 5.85 -9.17 -4.30
C VAL A 499 4.63 -8.51 -3.65
N MET A 500 4.34 -7.29 -4.08
CA MET A 500 3.22 -6.46 -3.61
C MET A 500 2.23 -6.25 -4.75
N VAL A 501 0.98 -6.68 -4.56
CA VAL A 501 -0.14 -6.22 -5.39
C VAL A 501 -0.80 -5.11 -4.60
N ALA A 502 -0.67 -3.88 -5.12
CA ALA A 502 -0.94 -2.63 -4.42
C ALA A 502 -2.27 -1.97 -4.82
N TYR A 503 -2.85 -2.38 -5.96
CA TYR A 503 -4.14 -1.86 -6.40
C TYR A 503 -4.79 -2.79 -7.45
N GLY A 504 -6.07 -2.55 -7.72
CA GLY A 504 -6.77 -3.07 -8.88
C GLY A 504 -7.48 -4.40 -8.65
N LYS A 505 -7.68 -5.15 -9.74
CA LYS A 505 -8.43 -6.41 -9.73
C LYS A 505 -7.88 -7.42 -10.72
N ASN A 506 -8.19 -8.70 -10.47
CA ASN A 506 -7.89 -9.85 -11.31
C ASN A 506 -6.39 -10.00 -11.64
N ASN A 507 -5.52 -9.51 -10.77
CA ASN A 507 -4.08 -9.70 -10.94
C ASN A 507 -3.71 -11.15 -10.60
N ASN A 508 -2.69 -11.70 -11.25
CA ASN A 508 -2.28 -13.08 -11.08
C ASN A 508 -0.76 -13.17 -10.87
N VAL A 509 -0.34 -13.76 -9.76
CA VAL A 509 1.09 -13.92 -9.42
C VAL A 509 1.47 -15.40 -9.50
N ILE A 510 2.52 -15.72 -10.26
CA ILE A 510 3.03 -17.09 -10.43
C ILE A 510 4.49 -17.14 -9.95
N ILE A 511 4.73 -17.86 -8.86
CA ILE A 511 6.06 -18.00 -8.26
C ILE A 511 6.62 -19.40 -8.55
N ASN A 512 7.52 -19.49 -9.52
CA ASN A 512 8.31 -20.69 -9.81
C ASN A 512 9.75 -20.61 -9.26
N GLY A 513 10.26 -19.39 -9.06
CA GLY A 513 11.57 -19.11 -8.49
C GLY A 513 11.56 -18.94 -6.98
N THR A 514 12.40 -18.05 -6.47
CA THR A 514 12.51 -17.74 -5.04
C THR A 514 12.06 -16.31 -4.77
N VAL A 515 11.21 -16.13 -3.75
CA VAL A 515 10.82 -14.81 -3.24
C VAL A 515 11.02 -14.79 -1.71
N THR A 516 11.76 -13.81 -1.20
CA THR A 516 11.99 -13.63 0.23
C THR A 516 11.74 -12.21 0.73
N ALA A 517 11.31 -12.12 2.00
CA ALA A 517 11.21 -10.87 2.75
C ALA A 517 11.58 -11.12 4.22
N ASN A 518 12.87 -11.37 4.47
CA ASN A 518 13.36 -11.87 5.75
C ASN A 518 13.63 -10.78 6.81
N GLY A 519 13.45 -9.51 6.48
CA GLY A 519 13.58 -8.43 7.45
C GLY A 519 12.42 -8.40 8.47
N GLU A 520 12.61 -7.65 9.55
CA GLU A 520 11.59 -7.46 10.60
C GLU A 520 10.27 -6.98 9.99
N GLY A 521 9.16 -7.67 10.27
CA GLY A 521 7.84 -7.38 9.71
C GLY A 521 7.71 -7.53 8.18
N GLY A 522 8.64 -8.17 7.49
CA GLY A 522 8.61 -8.34 6.03
C GLY A 522 7.61 -9.39 5.54
N ASN A 523 6.94 -9.14 4.41
CA ASN A 523 5.96 -10.06 3.81
C ASN A 523 6.44 -10.55 2.43
N ALA A 524 6.51 -11.87 2.22
CA ALA A 524 7.02 -12.38 0.94
C ALA A 524 6.03 -12.12 -0.21
N MET A 525 4.74 -12.31 0.05
CA MET A 525 3.62 -11.87 -0.79
C MET A 525 2.69 -10.96 0.01
N HIS A 526 2.31 -9.81 -0.56
CA HIS A 526 1.46 -8.82 0.08
C HIS A 526 0.35 -8.34 -0.89
N PHE A 527 -0.91 -8.47 -0.49
CA PHE A 527 -2.06 -7.87 -1.17
C PHE A 527 -2.66 -6.78 -0.28
N GLU A 528 -2.57 -5.53 -0.73
CA GLU A 528 -3.03 -4.37 0.03
C GLU A 528 -3.33 -3.18 -0.90
N PHE A 529 -4.52 -2.58 -0.82
CA PHE A 529 -4.76 -1.25 -1.39
C PHE A 529 -4.21 -0.17 -0.44
N GLY A 530 -4.30 -0.46 0.85
CA GLY A 530 -3.91 0.41 1.94
C GLY A 530 -4.86 1.57 2.17
N ALA A 531 -4.44 2.45 3.06
CA ALA A 531 -5.13 3.69 3.34
C ALA A 531 -4.94 4.71 2.21
N ASN A 532 -5.47 5.91 2.42
CA ASN A 532 -5.27 7.03 1.54
C ASN A 532 -4.19 7.93 2.13
N SER A 533 -3.22 8.36 1.33
CA SER A 533 -2.13 9.25 1.81
C SER A 533 -2.64 10.62 2.26
N LEU A 534 -3.85 11.01 1.86
CA LEU A 534 -4.60 12.17 2.38
C LEU A 534 -5.48 11.82 3.59
N GLY A 535 -5.14 10.73 4.28
CA GLY A 535 -5.86 10.29 5.46
C GLY A 535 -7.27 9.78 5.17
N GLY A 536 -7.98 9.47 6.25
CA GLY A 536 -9.25 8.78 6.15
C GLY A 536 -10.42 9.61 5.60
N THR A 537 -10.25 10.92 5.48
CA THR A 537 -11.33 11.91 5.34
C THR A 537 -11.74 12.17 3.90
N PHE A 538 -11.07 11.54 2.93
CA PHE A 538 -11.41 11.66 1.52
C PHE A 538 -12.10 10.39 1.04
N GLU A 539 -11.32 9.32 0.89
CA GLU A 539 -11.78 8.10 0.25
C GLU A 539 -11.01 6.89 0.76
N TYR A 540 -11.70 5.76 0.88
CA TYR A 540 -11.13 4.45 1.13
C TYR A 540 -11.63 3.47 0.05
N ARG A 541 -10.73 2.63 -0.46
CA ARG A 541 -10.99 1.70 -1.58
C ARG A 541 -10.53 0.30 -1.20
N GLY A 542 -11.17 -0.68 -1.82
CA GLY A 542 -10.80 -2.08 -1.70
C GLY A 542 -11.59 -2.97 -2.64
N SER A 543 -11.34 -4.26 -2.59
CA SER A 543 -12.15 -5.25 -3.29
C SER A 543 -13.62 -5.10 -2.87
N TYR A 544 -14.50 -4.85 -3.83
CA TYR A 544 -15.95 -4.67 -3.63
C TYR A 544 -16.36 -3.56 -2.65
N LEU A 545 -15.49 -2.62 -2.31
CA LEU A 545 -15.83 -1.54 -1.39
C LEU A 545 -15.25 -0.20 -1.82
N ARG A 546 -16.00 0.86 -1.55
CA ARG A 546 -15.60 2.24 -1.77
C ARG A 546 -16.38 3.15 -0.83
N TYR A 547 -15.66 3.97 -0.08
CA TYR A 547 -16.22 4.64 1.09
C TYR A 547 -15.62 6.04 1.25
N THR A 548 -16.44 7.03 1.55
CA THR A 548 -15.98 8.41 1.83
C THR A 548 -16.39 8.81 3.23
N ARG A 549 -15.55 9.61 3.88
CA ARG A 549 -15.82 10.17 5.21
C ARG A 549 -15.77 11.69 5.14
N ASP A 550 -16.34 12.34 6.15
CA ASP A 550 -16.32 13.79 6.31
C ASP A 550 -15.95 14.12 7.76
N ILE A 551 -15.05 15.07 7.94
CA ILE A 551 -14.66 15.57 9.27
C ILE A 551 -15.03 17.04 9.44
N ASN A 552 -15.20 17.45 10.69
CA ASN A 552 -15.41 18.84 11.05
C ASN A 552 -14.08 19.59 11.05
N SER A 553 -13.93 20.60 10.18
CA SER A 553 -12.70 21.41 10.11
C SER A 553 -12.32 22.12 11.43
N LEU A 554 -13.28 22.30 12.35
CA LEU A 554 -13.03 23.00 13.61
C LEU A 554 -12.28 22.17 14.64
N ASP A 555 -12.64 20.90 14.78
CA ASP A 555 -12.18 20.03 15.86
C ASP A 555 -11.74 18.63 15.39
N GLY A 556 -11.80 18.36 14.08
CA GLY A 556 -11.40 17.09 13.48
C GLY A 556 -12.31 15.91 13.81
N GLN A 557 -13.51 16.15 14.36
CA GLN A 557 -14.46 15.07 14.64
C GLN A 557 -14.98 14.45 13.33
N LEU A 558 -15.08 13.12 13.26
CA LEU A 558 -15.82 12.42 12.19
C LEU A 558 -17.31 12.78 12.26
N ILE A 559 -17.82 13.44 11.22
CA ILE A 559 -19.20 13.95 11.16
C ILE A 559 -20.05 13.26 10.10
N GLY A 560 -19.43 12.63 9.11
CA GLY A 560 -20.14 11.97 8.02
C GLY A 560 -19.38 10.79 7.48
N ALA A 561 -20.11 9.81 6.97
CA ALA A 561 -19.53 8.73 6.17
C ALA A 561 -20.59 8.07 5.31
N GLN A 562 -20.23 7.69 4.08
CA GLN A 562 -21.15 7.13 3.10
C GLN A 562 -20.46 6.21 2.09
N ASN A 563 -21.20 5.22 1.61
CA ASN A 563 -20.73 4.29 0.58
C ASN A 563 -20.90 4.91 -0.81
N ARG A 564 -19.92 4.67 -1.68
CA ARG A 564 -19.91 5.16 -3.07
C ARG A 564 -19.99 4.01 -4.04
N GLY A 565 -20.60 4.22 -5.20
CA GLY A 565 -20.60 3.20 -6.25
C GLY A 565 -19.18 2.83 -6.67
N LEU A 566 -18.92 1.54 -6.89
CA LEU A 566 -17.60 1.03 -7.33
C LEU A 566 -17.11 1.64 -8.66
N THR A 567 -18.03 2.22 -9.44
CA THR A 567 -17.78 2.88 -10.73
C THR A 567 -18.24 4.34 -10.75
N GLU A 568 -18.62 4.90 -9.60
CA GLU A 568 -19.11 6.28 -9.50
C GLU A 568 -17.97 7.28 -9.76
N PHE A 569 -18.27 8.47 -10.27
CA PHE A 569 -17.30 9.56 -10.32
C PHE A 569 -17.79 10.65 -9.37
N ILE A 570 -17.27 10.67 -8.14
CA ILE A 570 -17.69 11.61 -7.09
C ILE A 570 -16.92 12.92 -7.15
N HIS A 571 -15.75 12.89 -7.80
CA HIS A 571 -14.92 14.07 -7.99
C HIS A 571 -14.26 14.07 -9.37
N ARG A 572 -14.00 15.26 -9.91
CA ARG A 572 -13.33 15.45 -11.20
C ARG A 572 -11.90 14.86 -11.28
N ASN A 573 -11.27 14.64 -10.13
CA ASN A 573 -9.94 14.05 -10.04
C ASN A 573 -10.00 12.51 -9.94
N ASP A 574 -11.19 11.91 -9.85
CA ASP A 574 -11.32 10.45 -9.84
C ASP A 574 -10.94 9.83 -11.19
N ASP A 575 -11.13 10.58 -12.29
CA ASP A 575 -10.88 10.15 -13.67
C ASP A 575 -9.44 9.70 -13.93
N TYR A 576 -8.48 10.24 -13.18
CA TYR A 576 -7.07 9.85 -13.27
C TYR A 576 -6.69 8.76 -12.27
N SER A 577 -7.52 8.54 -11.24
CA SER A 577 -7.27 7.57 -10.18
C SER A 577 -7.86 6.18 -10.45
N ILE A 578 -8.78 6.07 -11.42
CA ILE A 578 -9.45 4.83 -11.83
C ILE A 578 -8.92 4.39 -13.19
N THR A 579 -8.47 3.13 -13.28
CA THR A 579 -7.86 2.59 -14.48
C THR A 579 -8.90 2.14 -15.52
N ASP A 580 -9.93 1.40 -15.10
CA ASP A 580 -11.06 1.01 -15.95
C ASP A 580 -12.28 1.90 -15.69
N LEU A 581 -12.39 2.98 -16.46
CA LEU A 581 -13.49 3.95 -16.33
C LEU A 581 -14.88 3.35 -16.65
N VAL A 582 -14.95 2.19 -17.30
CA VAL A 582 -16.22 1.58 -17.72
C VAL A 582 -16.71 0.60 -16.66
N ASN A 583 -15.85 -0.33 -16.23
CA ASN A 583 -16.25 -1.39 -15.29
C ASN A 583 -15.73 -1.15 -13.87
N GLY A 584 -14.91 -0.14 -13.63
CA GLY A 584 -14.25 0.16 -12.34
C GLY A 584 -13.12 -0.80 -12.01
N ASP A 585 -12.31 -0.44 -11.02
CA ASP A 585 -11.14 -1.25 -10.61
C ASP A 585 -11.44 -2.20 -9.45
N LEU A 586 -12.59 -2.04 -8.81
CA LEU A 586 -12.85 -2.59 -7.47
C LEU A 586 -13.89 -3.72 -7.47
N ASN A 587 -14.50 -4.06 -8.60
CA ASN A 587 -15.63 -4.99 -8.66
C ASN A 587 -15.24 -6.46 -8.89
N ALA A 588 -14.03 -6.86 -8.51
CA ALA A 588 -13.58 -8.24 -8.55
C ALA A 588 -12.51 -8.46 -7.44
N PRO A 589 -12.02 -9.69 -7.22
CA PRO A 589 -10.89 -9.93 -6.33
C PRO A 589 -9.67 -9.13 -6.79
N MET A 590 -8.84 -8.68 -5.84
CA MET A 590 -7.57 -8.02 -6.14
C MET A 590 -6.67 -8.94 -6.98
N GLY A 591 -6.65 -10.24 -6.65
CA GLY A 591 -5.95 -11.21 -7.47
C GLY A 591 -6.00 -12.65 -6.96
N SER A 592 -5.17 -13.49 -7.60
CA SER A 592 -4.86 -14.87 -7.23
C SER A 592 -3.34 -15.09 -7.20
N ILE A 593 -2.89 -16.14 -6.50
CA ILE A 593 -1.48 -16.55 -6.50
C ILE A 593 -1.33 -18.05 -6.74
N THR A 594 -0.31 -18.43 -7.50
CA THR A 594 0.17 -19.80 -7.69
C THR A 594 1.63 -19.91 -7.23
N VAL A 595 1.93 -20.85 -6.34
CA VAL A 595 3.28 -21.10 -5.83
C VAL A 595 3.71 -22.51 -6.23
N ASN A 596 4.79 -22.57 -7.01
CA ASN A 596 5.49 -23.78 -7.41
C ASN A 596 6.95 -23.81 -6.91
N GLY A 597 7.50 -22.65 -6.53
CA GLY A 597 8.86 -22.45 -6.02
C GLY A 597 8.90 -22.07 -4.54
N LYS A 598 9.84 -21.22 -4.17
CA LYS A 598 10.09 -20.85 -2.77
C LYS A 598 9.49 -19.50 -2.40
N LEU A 599 8.81 -19.45 -1.26
CA LEU A 599 8.25 -18.23 -0.66
C LEU A 599 8.60 -18.18 0.83
N GLU A 600 9.36 -17.18 1.27
CA GLU A 600 9.89 -17.13 2.65
C GLU A 600 9.80 -15.76 3.31
N SER A 601 9.28 -15.74 4.55
CA SER A 601 9.46 -14.65 5.52
C SER A 601 9.80 -15.24 6.90
N GLN A 602 10.66 -14.55 7.65
CA GLN A 602 11.10 -14.98 8.98
C GLN A 602 10.27 -14.40 10.13
N ASP A 603 9.76 -13.17 9.99
CA ASP A 603 9.10 -12.44 11.07
C ASP A 603 7.70 -11.93 10.68
N GLY A 604 7.43 -11.70 9.40
CA GLY A 604 6.10 -11.41 8.88
C GLY A 604 5.42 -12.65 8.30
N SER A 605 4.74 -12.47 7.18
CA SER A 605 3.94 -13.52 6.54
C SER A 605 4.60 -14.01 5.25
N ALA A 606 4.48 -15.30 4.96
CA ALA A 606 4.73 -15.80 3.61
C ALA A 606 3.68 -15.20 2.64
N ILE A 607 2.43 -15.13 3.06
CA ILE A 607 1.35 -14.47 2.32
C ILE A 607 0.53 -13.63 3.29
N TYR A 608 0.42 -12.33 3.01
CA TYR A 608 -0.43 -11.40 3.75
C TYR A 608 -1.51 -10.80 2.83
N ILE A 609 -2.75 -10.78 3.31
CA ILE A 609 -3.92 -10.19 2.65
C ILE A 609 -4.56 -9.21 3.63
N ALA A 610 -4.50 -7.92 3.29
CA ALA A 610 -5.01 -6.81 4.10
C ALA A 610 -6.54 -6.72 4.15
N GLU A 611 -7.05 -5.85 5.02
CA GLU A 611 -8.46 -5.73 5.40
C GLU A 611 -9.37 -5.36 4.22
N GLU A 612 -8.86 -4.59 3.27
CA GLU A 612 -9.55 -4.15 2.06
C GLU A 612 -9.25 -4.98 0.81
N SER A 613 -8.43 -6.02 0.95
CA SER A 613 -7.98 -6.85 -0.17
C SER A 613 -8.65 -8.22 -0.16
N PHE A 614 -9.31 -8.60 -1.26
CA PHE A 614 -9.81 -9.95 -1.45
C PHE A 614 -8.96 -10.72 -2.45
N VAL A 615 -8.40 -11.85 -2.00
CA VAL A 615 -7.77 -12.84 -2.87
C VAL A 615 -8.69 -14.04 -2.97
N ASP A 616 -9.08 -14.41 -4.18
CA ASP A 616 -10.02 -15.51 -4.39
C ASP A 616 -9.36 -16.88 -4.25
N ARG A 617 -8.09 -17.00 -4.69
CA ARG A 617 -7.39 -18.28 -4.79
C ARG A 617 -5.90 -18.19 -4.48
N ILE A 618 -5.45 -19.13 -3.65
CA ILE A 618 -4.03 -19.40 -3.36
C ILE A 618 -3.77 -20.86 -3.70
N ASP A 619 -3.00 -21.12 -4.76
CA ASP A 619 -2.66 -22.48 -5.21
C ASP A 619 -1.21 -22.83 -4.83
N ILE A 620 -1.04 -23.73 -3.86
CA ILE A 620 0.25 -24.27 -3.42
C ILE A 620 0.45 -25.64 -4.05
N ASN A 621 1.37 -25.73 -5.00
CA ASN A 621 1.56 -26.93 -5.81
C ASN A 621 2.80 -27.73 -5.39
N LYS A 622 2.93 -28.94 -5.95
CA LYS A 622 4.13 -29.78 -5.83
C LYS A 622 5.39 -29.01 -6.21
N GLY A 623 6.39 -29.03 -5.33
CA GLY A 623 7.64 -28.31 -5.48
C GLY A 623 7.69 -27.00 -4.68
N ALA A 624 6.54 -26.52 -4.19
CA ALA A 624 6.51 -25.32 -3.36
C ALA A 624 7.21 -25.53 -2.01
N GLU A 625 8.02 -24.55 -1.61
CA GLU A 625 8.64 -24.44 -0.30
C GLU A 625 8.17 -23.14 0.36
N ILE A 626 7.37 -23.25 1.43
CA ILE A 626 6.79 -22.08 2.10
C ILE A 626 7.24 -22.03 3.55
N ASN A 627 7.88 -20.93 3.91
CA ASN A 627 8.33 -20.62 5.26
C ASN A 627 7.70 -19.30 5.71
N GLY A 628 6.95 -19.33 6.80
CA GLY A 628 6.17 -18.18 7.30
C GLY A 628 4.66 -18.43 7.23
N ASP A 629 3.92 -17.53 7.86
CA ASP A 629 2.47 -17.66 8.04
C ASP A 629 1.68 -17.24 6.79
N ILE A 630 0.47 -17.75 6.65
CA ILE A 630 -0.51 -17.29 5.67
C ILE A 630 -1.61 -16.56 6.44
N ASN A 631 -1.66 -15.24 6.28
CA ASN A 631 -2.54 -14.35 7.04
C ASN A 631 -3.49 -13.62 6.10
N SER A 632 -4.79 -13.70 6.40
CA SER A 632 -5.84 -12.94 5.72
C SER A 632 -6.74 -12.27 6.74
N VAL A 633 -6.65 -10.95 6.77
CA VAL A 633 -7.49 -10.07 7.59
C VAL A 633 -8.60 -9.42 6.76
N TRP A 634 -8.87 -9.93 5.56
CA TRP A 634 -9.96 -9.49 4.68
C TRP A 634 -11.28 -9.26 5.45
N LYS A 635 -11.78 -8.01 5.41
CA LYS A 635 -12.97 -7.47 6.11
C LYS A 635 -12.87 -7.44 7.65
N GLN A 636 -11.68 -7.47 8.22
CA GLN A 636 -11.48 -7.37 9.68
C GLN A 636 -11.12 -5.96 10.10
N PHE A 637 -12.03 -5.01 9.84
CA PHE A 637 -11.87 -3.63 10.28
C PHE A 637 -12.16 -3.51 11.78
N ASP A 638 -11.18 -3.07 12.59
CA ASP A 638 -11.41 -2.63 13.97
C ASP A 638 -12.10 -1.25 13.98
N GLU A 639 -13.31 -1.19 14.53
CA GLU A 639 -14.10 0.04 14.66
C GLU A 639 -13.35 1.15 15.41
N ASN A 640 -12.55 0.78 16.41
CA ASN A 640 -11.77 1.72 17.22
C ASN A 640 -10.47 2.13 16.54
N GLU A 641 -9.95 1.36 15.59
CA GLU A 641 -8.71 1.70 14.89
C GLU A 641 -8.98 2.47 13.60
N TYR A 642 -10.10 2.18 12.94
CA TYR A 642 -10.39 2.69 11.61
C TYR A 642 -11.54 3.69 11.55
N GLY A 643 -12.33 3.83 12.63
CA GLY A 643 -13.51 4.69 12.64
C GLY A 643 -14.60 4.21 11.66
N LEU A 644 -14.50 2.97 11.20
CA LEU A 644 -15.49 2.29 10.36
C LEU A 644 -16.58 1.71 11.26
N GLN A 645 -17.83 1.78 10.79
CA GLN A 645 -19.01 1.40 11.60
C GLN A 645 -19.72 0.20 10.98
N HIS A 646 -20.37 -0.61 11.82
CA HIS A 646 -21.26 -1.70 11.40
C HIS A 646 -22.76 -1.33 11.46
N VAL A 647 -23.08 -0.16 12.04
CA VAL A 647 -24.43 0.41 12.13
C VAL A 647 -24.39 1.89 11.83
N THR A 648 -25.52 2.42 11.35
CA THR A 648 -25.68 3.86 11.17
C THR A 648 -25.59 4.59 12.51
N GLN A 649 -24.76 5.63 12.58
CA GLN A 649 -24.68 6.54 13.71
C GLN A 649 -25.15 7.94 13.34
N THR A 650 -25.81 8.61 14.28
CA THR A 650 -26.16 10.02 14.18
C THR A 650 -25.31 10.81 15.16
N VAL A 651 -24.57 11.79 14.65
CA VAL A 651 -23.66 12.63 15.44
C VAL A 651 -24.12 14.08 15.40
N THR A 652 -23.88 14.83 16.48
CA THR A 652 -24.18 16.26 16.56
C THR A 652 -22.87 17.01 16.74
N TYR A 653 -22.65 18.05 15.94
CA TYR A 653 -21.39 18.82 15.91
C TYR A 653 -21.65 20.31 15.76
N GLN A 654 -20.66 21.14 16.11
CA GLN A 654 -20.68 22.58 15.83
C GLN A 654 -20.01 22.84 14.49
N ALA A 655 -20.69 23.55 13.60
CA ALA A 655 -20.12 24.05 12.34
C ALA A 655 -19.85 25.56 12.47
N ALA A 656 -18.72 26.01 11.95
CA ALA A 656 -18.46 27.45 11.83
C ALA A 656 -19.32 28.05 10.72
N GLN A 657 -19.92 29.19 11.02
CA GLN A 657 -20.45 30.10 10.00
C GLN A 657 -19.31 31.02 9.58
N ARG A 658 -19.09 31.17 8.27
CA ARG A 658 -18.02 32.00 7.72
C ARG A 658 -18.57 33.10 6.81
N ASP A 659 -17.95 34.27 6.82
CA ASP A 659 -18.22 35.33 5.83
C ASP A 659 -17.53 35.03 4.48
N ASP A 660 -17.73 35.90 3.49
CA ASP A 660 -17.14 35.78 2.14
C ASP A 660 -15.60 35.83 2.14
N LEU A 661 -14.99 36.25 3.25
CA LEU A 661 -13.55 36.30 3.48
C LEU A 661 -13.05 35.09 4.30
N GLY A 662 -13.93 34.12 4.60
CA GLY A 662 -13.59 32.92 5.37
C GLY A 662 -13.53 33.12 6.89
N ASN A 663 -13.82 34.32 7.41
CA ASN A 663 -13.77 34.60 8.85
C ASN A 663 -14.95 33.97 9.57
N ILE A 664 -14.71 33.37 10.74
CA ILE A 664 -15.78 32.79 11.56
C ILE A 664 -16.65 33.92 12.15
N THR A 665 -17.94 33.94 11.79
CA THR A 665 -18.94 34.91 12.26
C THR A 665 -19.87 34.35 13.34
N GLY A 666 -19.88 33.04 13.53
CA GLY A 666 -20.74 32.34 14.48
C GLY A 666 -20.58 30.83 14.42
N PHE A 667 -21.34 30.12 15.25
CA PHE A 667 -21.40 28.66 15.27
C PHE A 667 -22.86 28.20 15.18
N GLU A 668 -23.08 27.11 14.46
CA GLU A 668 -24.38 26.46 14.39
C GLU A 668 -24.27 24.97 14.70
N THR A 669 -25.29 24.42 15.37
CA THR A 669 -25.35 22.99 15.66
C THR A 669 -25.92 22.25 14.46
N LYS A 670 -25.17 21.28 13.94
CA LYS A 670 -25.58 20.40 12.83
C LYS A 670 -25.64 18.95 13.28
N THR A 671 -26.36 18.15 12.48
CA THR A 671 -26.43 16.71 12.62
C THR A 671 -25.80 16.06 11.41
N GLY A 672 -24.91 15.10 11.65
CA GLY A 672 -24.25 14.29 10.65
C GLY A 672 -24.65 12.82 10.75
N ILE A 673 -24.43 12.07 9.66
CA ILE A 673 -24.76 10.64 9.56
C ILE A 673 -23.51 9.88 9.15
N ILE A 674 -23.15 8.88 9.94
CA ILE A 674 -22.07 7.94 9.64
C ILE A 674 -22.73 6.62 9.26
N GLU A 675 -22.72 6.27 7.99
CA GLU A 675 -23.21 4.98 7.50
C GLU A 675 -22.30 3.82 7.95
N PRO A 676 -22.77 2.57 7.93
CA PRO A 676 -21.86 1.44 8.02
C PRO A 676 -21.08 1.25 6.72
N LEU A 677 -19.90 0.64 6.79
CA LEU A 677 -19.17 0.23 5.59
C LEU A 677 -19.84 -1.00 4.96
N TYR A 678 -20.12 -0.92 3.65
CA TYR A 678 -20.73 -1.99 2.88
C TYR A 678 -19.76 -2.62 1.87
N ILE A 679 -19.84 -3.95 1.76
CA ILE A 679 -19.38 -4.72 0.61
C ILE A 679 -20.49 -4.70 -0.44
N GLN A 680 -20.15 -4.23 -1.63
CA GLN A 680 -21.01 -4.12 -2.80
C GLN A 680 -20.78 -5.33 -3.71
N TYR A 681 -21.65 -6.32 -3.62
CA TYR A 681 -21.47 -7.60 -4.31
C TYR A 681 -22.76 -8.10 -4.95
N ASN A 682 -22.70 -8.51 -6.21
CA ASN A 682 -23.82 -9.09 -6.98
C ASN A 682 -25.12 -8.24 -6.92
N GLY A 683 -24.97 -6.91 -6.96
CA GLY A 683 -26.09 -5.96 -6.88
C GLY A 683 -26.67 -5.73 -5.48
N GLY A 684 -26.13 -6.38 -4.44
CA GLY A 684 -26.48 -6.17 -3.03
C GLY A 684 -25.42 -5.37 -2.26
N ASN A 685 -25.83 -4.81 -1.12
CA ASN A 685 -24.97 -4.13 -0.15
C ASN A 685 -25.02 -4.89 1.18
N TYR A 686 -23.86 -5.34 1.66
CA TYR A 686 -23.75 -6.16 2.86
C TYR A 686 -22.78 -5.51 3.84
N VAL A 687 -23.17 -5.36 5.11
CA VAL A 687 -22.24 -4.80 6.12
C VAL A 687 -20.97 -5.64 6.10
N TYR A 688 -19.80 -5.01 6.16
CA TYR A 688 -18.51 -5.67 5.89
C TYR A 688 -18.25 -6.93 6.74
N ASP A 689 -18.80 -6.97 7.95
CA ASP A 689 -18.68 -8.08 8.89
C ASP A 689 -19.54 -9.30 8.51
N ARG A 690 -20.36 -9.23 7.47
CA ARG A 690 -21.17 -10.34 6.98
C ARG A 690 -20.34 -11.36 6.21
N TYR A 691 -20.71 -12.63 6.39
CA TYR A 691 -20.11 -13.75 5.67
C TYR A 691 -20.82 -13.96 4.34
N ILE A 692 -20.09 -13.82 3.23
CA ILE A 692 -20.55 -14.07 1.87
C ILE A 692 -19.73 -15.26 1.34
N PRO A 693 -20.32 -16.45 1.13
CA PRO A 693 -19.58 -17.67 0.75
C PRO A 693 -18.73 -17.53 -0.52
N ASP A 694 -19.16 -16.68 -1.45
CA ASP A 694 -18.47 -16.42 -2.71
C ASP A 694 -17.21 -15.54 -2.54
N LEU A 695 -17.12 -14.80 -1.42
CA LEU A 695 -16.02 -13.89 -1.10
C LEU A 695 -15.13 -14.48 0.00
N VAL A 696 -14.70 -15.72 -0.22
CA VAL A 696 -13.88 -16.51 0.71
C VAL A 696 -12.71 -17.11 -0.04
N THR A 697 -11.50 -16.83 0.45
CA THR A 697 -10.25 -17.29 -0.15
C THR A 697 -10.18 -18.81 -0.15
N GLN A 698 -9.92 -19.39 -1.33
CA GLN A 698 -9.68 -20.81 -1.50
C GLN A 698 -8.17 -21.08 -1.43
N LEU A 699 -7.71 -21.59 -0.29
CA LEU A 699 -6.33 -22.03 -0.09
C LEU A 699 -6.20 -23.50 -0.49
N ASN A 700 -5.57 -23.77 -1.62
CA ASN A 700 -5.48 -25.10 -2.21
C ASN A 700 -4.06 -25.65 -2.06
N PHE A 701 -3.95 -26.84 -1.47
CA PHE A 701 -2.73 -27.65 -1.50
C PHE A 701 -2.89 -28.77 -2.52
N ASN A 702 -1.97 -28.82 -3.47
CA ASN A 702 -1.99 -29.76 -4.58
C ASN A 702 -0.60 -30.40 -4.75
N ALA A 703 -0.36 -31.47 -3.98
CA ALA A 703 0.91 -32.19 -4.02
C ALA A 703 0.99 -33.19 -5.20
N ALA A 704 -0.04 -33.29 -6.03
CA ALA A 704 -0.18 -34.27 -7.11
C ALA A 704 -0.01 -35.72 -6.59
N ASP A 705 1.05 -36.39 -6.98
CA ASP A 705 1.43 -37.73 -6.49
C ASP A 705 2.53 -37.69 -5.41
N GLY A 706 2.94 -36.49 -4.98
CA GLY A 706 4.04 -36.25 -4.06
C GLY A 706 3.60 -35.73 -2.68
N GLU A 707 4.48 -34.93 -2.09
CA GLU A 707 4.38 -34.44 -0.71
C GLU A 707 4.64 -32.94 -0.66
N ILE A 708 3.91 -32.23 0.20
CA ILE A 708 4.15 -30.85 0.61
C ILE A 708 4.33 -30.83 2.13
N PHE A 709 5.33 -30.10 2.62
CA PHE A 709 5.57 -29.86 4.05
C PHE A 709 5.31 -28.40 4.35
N TYR A 710 4.44 -28.12 5.32
CA TYR A 710 4.14 -26.74 5.72
C TYR A 710 3.93 -26.65 7.22
N ASN A 711 4.58 -25.69 7.87
CA ASN A 711 4.57 -25.53 9.32
C ASN A 711 4.07 -24.17 9.80
N GLY A 712 3.84 -23.21 8.88
CA GLY A 712 3.33 -21.89 9.23
C GLY A 712 1.88 -21.95 9.72
N ASP A 713 1.50 -20.95 10.50
CA ASP A 713 0.12 -20.77 10.92
C ASP A 713 -0.70 -20.21 9.74
N ILE A 714 -1.97 -20.62 9.67
CA ILE A 714 -2.93 -20.15 8.67
C ILE A 714 -4.04 -19.41 9.40
N ASN A 715 -4.21 -18.12 9.11
CA ASN A 715 -5.21 -17.28 9.77
C ASN A 715 -6.16 -16.67 8.72
N GLY A 716 -7.41 -17.09 8.76
CA GLY A 716 -8.50 -16.59 7.93
C GLY A 716 -9.85 -17.05 8.48
N PHE A 717 -10.06 -16.81 9.78
CA PHE A 717 -11.10 -17.45 10.59
C PHE A 717 -12.53 -17.22 10.07
N ASP A 718 -12.79 -16.14 9.34
CA ASP A 718 -14.08 -15.82 8.74
C ASP A 718 -14.03 -15.59 7.22
N ASN A 719 -12.88 -15.82 6.58
CA ASN A 719 -12.66 -15.46 5.19
C ASN A 719 -11.81 -16.46 4.38
N MET A 720 -11.41 -17.61 4.94
CA MET A 720 -10.61 -18.62 4.23
C MET A 720 -11.11 -20.05 4.43
N LYS A 721 -11.01 -20.85 3.35
CA LYS A 721 -11.18 -22.30 3.35
C LYS A 721 -9.91 -22.97 2.85
N MET A 722 -9.57 -24.10 3.47
CA MET A 722 -8.41 -24.90 3.09
C MET A 722 -8.86 -26.17 2.37
N ASN A 723 -8.28 -26.43 1.21
CA ASN A 723 -8.55 -27.59 0.37
C ASN A 723 -7.26 -28.39 0.15
N VAL A 724 -7.23 -29.66 0.58
CA VAL A 724 -6.17 -30.60 0.18
C VAL A 724 -6.69 -31.43 -0.97
N THR A 725 -6.24 -31.11 -2.17
CA THR A 725 -6.87 -31.57 -3.42
C THR A 725 -6.27 -32.87 -3.95
N SER A 726 -4.96 -33.07 -3.78
CA SER A 726 -4.28 -34.32 -4.16
C SER A 726 -2.92 -34.46 -3.45
N GLY A 727 -2.38 -35.69 -3.46
CA GLY A 727 -1.10 -36.03 -2.86
C GLY A 727 -1.13 -35.94 -1.34
N THR A 728 0.01 -35.70 -0.70
CA THR A 728 0.12 -35.66 0.76
C THR A 728 0.54 -34.29 1.25
N LEU A 729 -0.23 -33.72 2.17
CA LEU A 729 0.17 -32.55 2.95
C LEU A 729 0.56 -32.99 4.37
N TYR A 730 1.80 -32.71 4.74
CA TYR A 730 2.28 -32.77 6.12
C TYR A 730 2.19 -31.37 6.72
N TYR A 731 1.21 -31.16 7.60
CA TYR A 731 0.94 -29.86 8.21
C TYR A 731 1.33 -29.85 9.69
N GLY A 732 2.26 -28.98 10.06
CA GLY A 732 2.76 -28.84 11.44
C GLY A 732 2.18 -27.66 12.23
N GLY A 733 1.49 -26.72 11.56
CA GLY A 733 1.03 -25.47 12.15
C GLY A 733 -0.38 -25.51 12.74
N THR A 734 -0.89 -24.31 13.07
CA THR A 734 -2.27 -24.07 13.50
C THR A 734 -3.04 -23.33 12.40
N ALA A 735 -4.25 -23.81 12.09
CA ALA A 735 -5.12 -23.19 11.09
C ALA A 735 -6.44 -22.70 11.72
N ASN A 736 -6.72 -21.40 11.61
CA ASN A 736 -7.96 -20.76 12.00
C ASN A 736 -8.77 -20.43 10.73
N LEU A 737 -9.82 -21.20 10.47
CA LEU A 737 -10.48 -21.25 9.16
C LEU A 737 -12.00 -21.37 9.27
N VAL A 738 -12.69 -21.12 8.17
CA VAL A 738 -14.13 -21.39 8.07
C VAL A 738 -14.40 -22.89 7.86
N ASN A 739 -13.58 -23.54 7.03
CA ASN A 739 -13.73 -24.95 6.67
C ASN A 739 -12.39 -25.54 6.20
N VAL A 740 -12.25 -26.86 6.39
CA VAL A 740 -11.20 -27.67 5.79
C VAL A 740 -11.84 -28.79 4.97
N ASN A 741 -11.33 -29.04 3.76
CA ASN A 741 -11.77 -30.12 2.90
C ASN A 741 -10.58 -30.97 2.42
N VAL A 742 -10.64 -32.28 2.63
CA VAL A 742 -9.64 -33.24 2.15
C VAL A 742 -10.30 -34.10 1.07
N PHE A 743 -9.88 -33.93 -0.18
CA PHE A 743 -10.49 -34.58 -1.33
C PHE A 743 -10.14 -36.07 -1.42
N ASN A 744 -10.96 -36.83 -2.14
CA ASN A 744 -10.68 -38.24 -2.41
C ASN A 744 -9.33 -38.39 -3.14
N GLY A 745 -8.47 -39.28 -2.64
CA GLY A 745 -7.11 -39.47 -3.15
C GLY A 745 -6.06 -38.53 -2.54
N ALA A 746 -6.46 -37.56 -1.72
CA ALA A 746 -5.57 -36.69 -0.96
C ALA A 746 -5.33 -37.21 0.46
N ASN A 747 -4.19 -36.85 1.04
CA ASN A 747 -3.82 -37.18 2.42
C ASN A 747 -3.45 -35.90 3.19
N LEU A 748 -3.97 -35.75 4.40
CA LEU A 748 -3.62 -34.67 5.31
C LEU A 748 -3.16 -35.24 6.65
N PHE A 749 -1.90 -34.98 7.01
CA PHE A 749 -1.29 -35.50 8.22
C PHE A 749 -0.80 -34.36 9.11
N GLY A 750 -1.24 -34.36 10.37
CA GLY A 750 -0.87 -33.33 11.33
C GLY A 750 -1.88 -32.18 11.43
N GLY A 751 -1.46 -31.12 12.12
CA GLY A 751 -2.18 -29.86 12.23
C GLY A 751 -3.16 -29.75 13.41
N ILE A 752 -3.39 -28.50 13.81
CA ILE A 752 -4.44 -28.10 14.74
C ILE A 752 -5.37 -27.15 14.00
N TYR A 753 -6.65 -27.50 13.88
CA TYR A 753 -7.63 -26.75 13.10
C TYR A 753 -8.70 -26.18 14.01
N THR A 754 -8.91 -24.87 13.99
CA THR A 754 -10.04 -24.19 14.63
C THR A 754 -11.00 -23.70 13.57
N LEU A 755 -12.24 -24.21 13.64
CA LEU A 755 -13.23 -24.05 12.58
C LEU A 755 -14.40 -23.22 13.07
N TYR A 756 -14.69 -22.14 12.36
CA TYR A 756 -15.67 -21.16 12.79
C TYR A 756 -16.97 -21.34 11.99
N ASP A 757 -18.08 -21.51 12.72
CA ASP A 757 -19.42 -21.53 12.15
C ASP A 757 -19.87 -20.10 11.80
N MET A 758 -20.16 -19.85 10.53
CA MET A 758 -20.56 -18.53 10.02
C MET A 758 -22.08 -18.37 9.93
N THR A 759 -22.87 -19.36 10.35
CA THR A 759 -24.34 -19.32 10.24
C THR A 759 -24.94 -18.04 10.83
N GLY A 760 -24.42 -17.54 11.96
CA GLY A 760 -24.89 -16.30 12.59
C GLY A 760 -24.49 -15.00 11.86
N ARG A 761 -23.49 -15.05 10.99
CA ARG A 761 -22.97 -13.90 10.21
C ARG A 761 -23.35 -13.98 8.72
N MET A 762 -24.02 -15.04 8.29
CA MET A 762 -24.41 -15.27 6.90
C MET A 762 -25.12 -14.05 6.31
N ALA A 763 -24.67 -13.61 5.14
CA ALA A 763 -25.34 -12.58 4.37
C ALA A 763 -26.70 -13.07 3.85
N GLU A 764 -27.68 -12.17 3.78
CA GLU A 764 -29.01 -12.49 3.26
C GLU A 764 -28.92 -12.94 1.80
N GLY A 765 -29.66 -14.01 1.46
CA GLY A 765 -29.66 -14.60 0.11
C GLY A 765 -28.56 -15.65 -0.13
N PHE A 766 -27.65 -15.87 0.82
CA PHE A 766 -26.58 -16.86 0.71
C PHE A 766 -26.79 -18.06 1.64
N SER A 767 -26.13 -19.16 1.31
CA SER A 767 -26.10 -20.36 2.14
C SER A 767 -24.76 -21.07 2.01
N ASP A 768 -24.21 -21.51 3.13
CA ASP A 768 -23.05 -22.40 3.15
C ASP A 768 -23.16 -23.35 4.34
N PHE A 769 -23.29 -24.64 4.03
CA PHE A 769 -23.41 -25.69 5.03
C PHE A 769 -22.06 -26.30 5.44
N SER A 770 -20.95 -25.82 4.89
CA SER A 770 -19.60 -26.31 5.18
C SER A 770 -18.93 -25.61 6.37
N THR A 771 -19.46 -24.46 6.81
CA THR A 771 -18.83 -23.64 7.85
C THR A 771 -18.78 -24.34 9.20
N GLY A 772 -17.67 -24.21 9.93
CA GLY A 772 -17.44 -24.90 11.21
C GLY A 772 -17.13 -26.40 11.09
N LYS A 773 -16.95 -26.92 9.86
CA LYS A 773 -16.78 -28.35 9.61
C LYS A 773 -15.42 -28.67 9.01
N PHE A 774 -14.87 -29.81 9.41
CA PHE A 774 -13.79 -30.50 8.75
C PHE A 774 -14.39 -31.61 7.89
N ILE A 775 -14.20 -31.57 6.58
CA ILE A 775 -14.77 -32.53 5.63
C ILE A 775 -13.65 -33.41 5.09
N ASN A 776 -13.75 -34.73 5.27
CA ASN A 776 -12.75 -35.70 4.85
C ASN A 776 -13.33 -36.77 3.90
N HIS A 777 -12.95 -36.67 2.64
CA HIS A 777 -13.13 -37.70 1.62
C HIS A 777 -11.85 -38.49 1.31
N GLY A 778 -10.70 -37.93 1.67
CA GLY A 778 -9.38 -38.53 1.49
C GLY A 778 -8.95 -39.35 2.69
N LYS A 779 -7.75 -39.06 3.20
CA LYS A 779 -7.16 -39.75 4.35
C LYS A 779 -6.56 -38.76 5.34
N ILE A 780 -6.86 -38.95 6.63
CA ILE A 780 -6.33 -38.10 7.70
C ILE A 780 -5.64 -38.89 8.82
N SER A 781 -4.70 -38.24 9.51
CA SER A 781 -3.97 -38.79 10.66
C SER A 781 -3.35 -37.70 11.53
N ALA A 782 -3.20 -37.95 12.83
CA ALA A 782 -2.45 -37.09 13.76
C ALA A 782 -2.95 -35.63 13.84
N THR A 783 -4.27 -35.42 13.76
CA THR A 783 -4.91 -34.10 13.59
C THR A 783 -5.79 -33.75 14.79
N THR A 784 -5.78 -32.49 15.22
CA THR A 784 -6.73 -31.94 16.21
C THR A 784 -7.73 -31.00 15.55
N ILE A 785 -9.02 -31.21 15.77
CA ILE A 785 -10.12 -30.47 15.14
C ILE A 785 -10.97 -29.81 16.23
N ASN A 786 -10.93 -28.49 16.33
CA ASN A 786 -11.84 -27.66 17.12
C ASN A 786 -13.03 -27.27 16.23
N GLY A 787 -13.93 -28.22 16.03
CA GLY A 787 -15.10 -28.13 15.15
C GLY A 787 -15.71 -29.53 14.97
N ASP A 788 -16.64 -29.65 14.03
CA ASP A 788 -17.25 -30.95 13.70
C ASP A 788 -16.50 -31.65 12.57
N LEU A 789 -16.32 -32.97 12.67
CA LEU A 789 -15.75 -33.80 11.61
C LEU A 789 -16.86 -34.50 10.82
N PHE A 790 -16.83 -34.39 9.51
CA PHE A 790 -17.62 -35.18 8.57
C PHE A 790 -16.67 -36.00 7.71
N SER A 791 -16.76 -37.32 7.77
CA SER A 791 -15.81 -38.20 7.09
C SER A 791 -16.52 -39.39 6.44
N ASP A 792 -16.29 -39.58 5.16
CA ASP A 792 -16.51 -40.84 4.42
C ASP A 792 -15.19 -41.41 3.84
N GLY A 793 -14.07 -40.74 4.16
CA GLY A 793 -12.73 -41.14 3.81
C GLY A 793 -12.09 -42.10 4.81
N THR A 794 -10.77 -42.06 4.88
CA THR A 794 -9.95 -42.94 5.71
C THR A 794 -9.44 -42.23 6.96
N LEU A 795 -9.72 -42.80 8.12
CA LEU A 795 -9.22 -42.36 9.42
C LEU A 795 -8.03 -43.25 9.80
N GLN A 796 -6.82 -42.70 9.80
CA GLN A 796 -5.61 -43.47 10.09
C GLN A 796 -5.09 -43.25 11.51
N GLY A 797 -5.04 -44.34 12.28
CA GLY A 797 -4.31 -44.45 13.53
C GLY A 797 -2.82 -44.66 13.34
N VAL A 798 -2.04 -44.21 14.32
CA VAL A 798 -0.61 -44.49 14.44
C VAL A 798 -0.40 -45.48 15.59
N ASN A 799 0.21 -46.64 15.33
CA ASN A 799 0.49 -47.61 16.39
C ASN A 799 1.55 -47.09 17.37
N GLY A 800 1.41 -47.41 18.66
CA GLY A 800 2.28 -46.96 19.74
C GLY A 800 1.73 -45.82 20.60
N TYR A 801 0.58 -45.23 20.23
CA TYR A 801 -0.12 -44.26 21.07
C TYR A 801 -1.13 -44.95 21.97
N THR A 802 -1.14 -44.58 23.26
CA THR A 802 -2.17 -45.02 24.22
C THR A 802 -3.50 -44.31 24.03
N ASN A 803 -3.49 -43.15 23.35
CA ASN A 803 -4.64 -42.31 23.06
C ASN A 803 -4.88 -42.22 21.55
N ALA A 804 -6.11 -41.85 21.15
CA ALA A 804 -6.41 -41.52 19.76
C ALA A 804 -5.49 -40.39 19.26
N ASN A 805 -5.03 -40.50 18.01
CA ASN A 805 -4.22 -39.47 17.34
C ASN A 805 -5.07 -38.50 16.51
N ILE A 806 -6.35 -38.81 16.24
CA ILE A 806 -7.31 -37.86 15.70
C ILE A 806 -8.20 -37.40 16.86
N ILE A 807 -8.12 -36.11 17.19
CA ILE A 807 -8.89 -35.51 18.28
C ILE A 807 -9.91 -34.55 17.69
N VAL A 808 -11.19 -34.75 17.99
CA VAL A 808 -12.29 -33.88 17.56
C VAL A 808 -12.97 -33.30 18.80
N ASN A 809 -12.91 -31.99 19.00
CA ASN A 809 -13.55 -31.36 20.15
C ASN A 809 -15.06 -31.15 19.94
N GLY A 810 -15.55 -31.23 18.69
CA GLY A 810 -16.97 -31.32 18.34
C GLY A 810 -17.46 -32.75 18.10
N ALA A 811 -18.52 -32.88 17.29
CA ALA A 811 -19.08 -34.16 16.88
C ALA A 811 -18.32 -34.76 15.69
N ALA A 812 -18.24 -36.08 15.62
CA ALA A 812 -17.69 -36.82 14.49
C ALA A 812 -18.78 -37.66 13.80
N TYR A 813 -19.07 -37.33 12.54
CA TYR A 813 -19.98 -38.03 11.64
C TYR A 813 -19.15 -38.86 10.66
N VAL A 814 -19.16 -40.18 10.83
CA VAL A 814 -18.20 -41.09 10.17
C VAL A 814 -18.86 -42.13 9.25
N ASP A 815 -20.06 -41.83 8.77
CA ASP A 815 -20.79 -42.74 7.88
C ASP A 815 -20.03 -42.93 6.56
N GLY A 816 -19.72 -44.19 6.24
CA GLY A 816 -18.89 -44.52 5.09
C GLY A 816 -17.38 -44.40 5.34
N SER A 817 -16.91 -44.02 6.53
CA SER A 817 -15.47 -43.97 6.81
C SER A 817 -14.82 -45.36 6.90
N THR A 818 -13.54 -45.44 6.55
CA THR A 818 -12.69 -46.61 6.83
C THR A 818 -11.70 -46.29 7.96
N ALA A 819 -11.72 -47.09 9.02
CA ALA A 819 -10.81 -46.96 10.15
C ALA A 819 -9.61 -47.91 9.99
N GLN A 820 -8.38 -47.41 9.98
CA GLN A 820 -7.19 -48.26 9.83
C GLN A 820 -6.02 -47.80 10.71
N ALA A 821 -5.11 -48.70 11.05
CA ALA A 821 -3.84 -48.41 11.71
C ALA A 821 -2.75 -49.36 11.22
N GLY A 822 -1.59 -48.79 10.86
CA GLY A 822 -0.43 -49.55 10.40
C GLY A 822 0.43 -50.05 11.55
N ASN A 823 1.42 -50.90 11.24
CA ASN A 823 2.43 -51.39 12.20
C ASN A 823 1.88 -52.14 13.44
N MET A 824 0.67 -52.70 13.38
CA MET A 824 0.07 -53.49 14.45
C MET A 824 0.40 -54.98 14.33
N LEU A 825 0.41 -55.69 15.47
CA LEU A 825 0.38 -57.15 15.51
C LEU A 825 -1.06 -57.67 15.40
N PRO A 826 -1.28 -58.88 14.84
CA PRO A 826 -2.60 -59.51 14.84
C PRO A 826 -3.20 -59.62 16.25
N GLY A 827 -4.45 -59.19 16.39
CA GLY A 827 -5.18 -59.14 17.66
C GLY A 827 -5.01 -57.83 18.45
N GLU A 828 -4.06 -56.97 18.08
CA GLU A 828 -3.93 -55.66 18.73
C GLU A 828 -5.11 -54.75 18.39
N THR A 829 -5.50 -53.92 19.36
CA THR A 829 -6.53 -52.88 19.20
C THR A 829 -5.94 -51.53 19.59
N THR A 830 -6.15 -50.52 18.74
CA THR A 830 -5.63 -49.17 18.94
C THR A 830 -6.76 -48.14 18.76
N PRO A 831 -6.92 -47.16 19.67
CA PRO A 831 -7.81 -46.03 19.44
C PRO A 831 -7.25 -45.13 18.35
N ILE A 832 -8.10 -44.73 17.39
CA ILE A 832 -7.69 -43.87 16.26
C ILE A 832 -8.33 -42.49 16.31
N LEU A 833 -9.55 -42.39 16.83
CA LEU A 833 -10.30 -41.14 16.92
C LEU A 833 -10.99 -41.04 18.27
N ALA A 834 -10.97 -39.84 18.86
CA ALA A 834 -11.79 -39.46 20.00
C ALA A 834 -12.56 -38.18 19.66
N ALA A 835 -13.86 -38.14 19.98
CA ALA A 835 -14.72 -36.98 19.74
C ALA A 835 -15.60 -36.64 20.95
N ALA A 836 -16.30 -35.50 20.92
CA ALA A 836 -17.37 -35.23 21.90
C ALA A 836 -18.55 -36.21 21.74
N ASN A 837 -18.83 -36.61 20.50
CA ASN A 837 -19.79 -37.65 20.12
C ASN A 837 -19.36 -38.30 18.80
N VAL A 838 -19.57 -39.60 18.61
CA VAL A 838 -19.28 -40.31 17.36
C VAL A 838 -20.55 -40.98 16.84
N THR A 839 -20.91 -40.71 15.58
CA THR A 839 -22.11 -41.27 14.93
C THR A 839 -21.83 -41.70 13.49
N GLY A 840 -22.57 -42.70 12.99
CA GLY A 840 -22.44 -43.24 11.62
C GLY A 840 -21.99 -44.70 11.58
N ASN A 841 -21.82 -45.26 10.38
CA ASN A 841 -21.36 -46.64 10.17
C ASN A 841 -20.02 -46.69 9.44
N LEU A 842 -19.06 -47.45 9.97
CA LEU A 842 -17.76 -47.66 9.33
C LEU A 842 -17.87 -48.71 8.21
N ARG A 843 -17.25 -48.45 7.05
CA ARG A 843 -17.19 -49.40 5.92
C ARG A 843 -16.55 -50.72 6.32
N ASN A 844 -15.55 -50.68 7.20
CA ASN A 844 -14.80 -51.86 7.64
C ASN A 844 -15.21 -52.35 9.04
N ALA A 845 -16.46 -52.12 9.46
CA ALA A 845 -16.97 -52.64 10.72
C ALA A 845 -17.08 -54.18 10.73
N ALA A 846 -17.64 -54.74 9.66
CA ALA A 846 -17.86 -56.19 9.54
C ALA A 846 -16.81 -56.89 8.66
N ILE A 847 -16.22 -56.17 7.70
CA ILE A 847 -15.29 -56.72 6.70
C ILE A 847 -13.93 -56.07 6.90
N ALA A 848 -12.94 -56.87 7.30
CA ALA A 848 -11.59 -56.39 7.51
C ALA A 848 -10.99 -55.85 6.20
N THR A 849 -10.48 -54.62 6.22
CA THR A 849 -9.87 -53.98 5.06
C THR A 849 -8.35 -54.18 5.09
N PRO A 850 -7.70 -54.54 3.95
CA PRO A 850 -6.25 -54.65 3.88
C PRO A 850 -5.52 -53.37 4.28
N VAL A 851 -4.51 -53.49 5.14
CA VAL A 851 -3.60 -52.39 5.54
C VAL A 851 -2.17 -52.67 5.12
N SER A 852 -1.78 -53.95 5.07
CA SER A 852 -0.53 -54.40 4.46
C SER A 852 -0.73 -55.74 3.76
N GLY A 853 0.32 -56.28 3.13
CA GLY A 853 0.28 -57.60 2.51
C GLY A 853 -0.11 -58.74 3.47
N MET A 854 0.12 -58.58 4.78
CA MET A 854 -0.15 -59.62 5.79
C MET A 854 -1.14 -59.22 6.89
N LEU A 855 -1.73 -58.02 6.79
CA LEU A 855 -2.53 -57.43 7.86
C LEU A 855 -3.78 -56.75 7.29
N SER A 856 -4.92 -57.00 7.92
CA SER A 856 -6.17 -56.28 7.68
C SER A 856 -6.72 -55.69 8.98
N ASN A 857 -7.58 -54.68 8.91
CA ASN A 857 -8.19 -54.06 10.09
C ASN A 857 -9.72 -54.05 10.01
N THR A 858 -10.37 -54.29 11.14
CA THR A 858 -11.78 -53.93 11.37
C THR A 858 -11.85 -52.68 12.24
N GLY A 859 -12.82 -51.80 11.97
CA GLY A 859 -13.11 -50.63 12.79
C GLY A 859 -14.30 -50.84 13.72
N ALA A 860 -14.29 -50.26 14.92
CA ALA A 860 -15.43 -50.27 15.83
C ALA A 860 -15.63 -48.90 16.48
N ILE A 861 -16.88 -48.47 16.60
CA ILE A 861 -17.27 -47.30 17.39
C ILE A 861 -17.52 -47.78 18.82
N VAL A 862 -16.76 -47.24 19.78
CA VAL A 862 -16.84 -47.59 21.20
C VAL A 862 -17.06 -46.31 22.01
N GLY A 863 -18.33 -46.04 22.32
CA GLY A 863 -18.73 -44.77 22.93
C GLY A 863 -18.33 -43.58 22.06
N ASN A 864 -17.52 -42.70 22.62
CA ASN A 864 -17.04 -41.49 21.94
C ASN A 864 -15.69 -41.69 21.21
N THR A 865 -15.31 -42.94 20.93
CA THR A 865 -14.06 -43.28 20.27
C THR A 865 -14.26 -44.22 19.09
N ILE A 866 -13.33 -44.18 18.13
CA ILE A 866 -13.18 -45.21 17.10
C ILE A 866 -11.91 -45.97 17.38
N GLN A 867 -12.00 -47.30 17.34
CA GLN A 867 -10.88 -48.20 17.54
C GLN A 867 -10.71 -49.10 16.31
N THR A 868 -9.48 -49.53 16.05
CA THR A 868 -9.16 -50.49 15.00
C THR A 868 -8.53 -51.73 15.60
N THR A 869 -8.99 -52.91 15.17
CA THR A 869 -8.40 -54.21 15.55
C THR A 869 -7.70 -54.84 14.36
N ALA A 870 -6.46 -55.27 14.56
CA ALA A 870 -5.65 -55.91 13.54
C ALA A 870 -5.95 -57.41 13.42
N HIS A 871 -6.00 -57.91 12.19
CA HIS A 871 -6.21 -59.32 11.86
C HIS A 871 -5.10 -59.81 10.95
N ALA A 872 -4.60 -61.01 11.22
CA ALA A 872 -3.73 -61.69 10.28
C ALA A 872 -4.51 -61.96 8.98
N ALA A 873 -3.97 -61.54 7.84
CA ALA A 873 -4.60 -61.73 6.55
C ALA A 873 -3.53 -62.06 5.50
N ASN A 874 -3.89 -62.68 4.37
CA ASN A 874 -3.01 -62.77 3.22
C ASN A 874 -3.59 -61.93 2.08
N ASN A 875 -3.15 -60.68 2.01
CA ASN A 875 -3.62 -59.70 1.01
C ASN A 875 -2.74 -59.68 -0.25
N LEU A 876 -1.75 -60.56 -0.34
CA LEU A 876 -0.86 -60.70 -1.50
C LEU A 876 -1.42 -61.62 -2.60
N GLY A 877 -2.59 -62.23 -2.38
CA GLY A 877 -3.20 -63.22 -3.26
C GLY A 877 -2.60 -64.62 -3.12
N GLU A 878 -3.15 -65.59 -3.87
CA GLU A 878 -2.55 -66.94 -3.94
C GLU A 878 -1.20 -66.89 -4.67
N MET A 879 -0.12 -67.28 -3.99
CA MET A 879 1.15 -67.51 -4.67
C MET A 879 1.02 -68.69 -5.64
N SER A 880 0.98 -68.42 -6.94
CA SER A 880 1.08 -69.46 -7.97
C SER A 880 2.37 -70.29 -7.80
N ALA A 881 2.32 -71.57 -8.14
CA ALA A 881 3.47 -72.49 -8.03
C ALA A 881 4.73 -71.98 -8.78
N SER A 882 4.56 -71.15 -9.81
CA SER A 882 5.66 -70.46 -10.52
C SER A 882 6.38 -69.38 -9.69
N GLY A 883 5.73 -68.76 -8.71
CA GLY A 883 6.33 -67.78 -7.81
C GLY A 883 7.28 -68.41 -6.77
N LYS A 884 6.95 -69.62 -6.29
CA LYS A 884 7.79 -70.38 -5.33
C LYS A 884 9.15 -70.79 -5.92
N LEU A 885 9.20 -71.16 -7.20
CA LEU A 885 10.43 -71.60 -7.88
C LEU A 885 11.38 -70.46 -8.27
N ARG A 886 10.87 -69.23 -8.45
CA ARG A 886 11.67 -68.09 -8.95
C ARG A 886 12.47 -67.38 -7.85
N ARG A 887 12.01 -67.43 -6.59
CA ARG A 887 12.76 -66.92 -5.42
C ARG A 887 13.69 -67.95 -4.78
N GLY A 888 13.34 -69.25 -4.81
CA GLY A 888 14.23 -70.33 -4.35
C GLY A 888 15.58 -70.39 -5.09
N LYS A 889 15.61 -69.99 -6.38
CA LYS A 889 16.86 -69.94 -7.17
C LYS A 889 17.71 -68.68 -6.97
N ARG A 890 17.22 -67.63 -6.29
CA ARG A 890 18.00 -66.39 -6.09
C ARG A 890 18.87 -66.43 -4.83
N ASN A 891 18.50 -67.23 -3.82
CA ASN A 891 19.30 -67.38 -2.59
C ASN A 891 20.47 -68.37 -2.69
N GLU A 892 20.54 -69.19 -3.75
CA GLU A 892 21.66 -70.13 -3.95
C GLU A 892 22.80 -69.60 -4.86
N ARG A 893 22.69 -68.40 -5.44
CA ARG A 893 23.73 -67.83 -6.35
C ARG A 893 24.58 -66.69 -5.75
N GLY A 894 24.53 -66.47 -4.44
CA GLY A 894 25.30 -65.40 -3.77
C GLY A 894 26.52 -65.87 -2.96
N PHE A 895 26.64 -67.16 -2.64
CA PHE A 895 27.72 -67.71 -1.82
C PHE A 895 28.58 -68.68 -2.63
N ASN A 896 29.37 -68.14 -3.56
CA ASN A 896 30.67 -68.70 -3.99
C ASN A 896 31.18 -67.91 -5.18
N ARG A 897 32.09 -66.96 -4.94
CA ARG A 897 33.27 -66.70 -5.78
C ARG A 897 34.28 -65.88 -4.99
N ARG A 898 35.52 -66.38 -5.04
CA ARG A 898 36.76 -65.77 -4.57
C ARG A 898 37.01 -64.43 -5.25
#